data_AF-A0A832HH71-F1
#
_entry.id   AF-A0A832HH71-F1
#
_cell.length_a   1.000
_cell.length_b   1.000
_cell.length_c   1.000
_cell.angle_alpha   90.00
_cell.angle_beta   90.00
_cell.angle_gamma   90.00
#
_symmetry.space_group_name_H-M   'P 1'
#
loop_
_entity.id
_entity.type
_entity.pdbx_description
1 polymer ?
#
loop_
_entity_poly.entity_id
_entity_poly.type
_entity_poly.pdbx_seq_one_letter_code
_entity_poly.pdbx_strand_id
1 'polypeptide(L)'
;MMKIACVLTAVAAMSAAAWAQSAADVVKSTGAAGGLAVIVGAPDAALAADLATQGFVVRGLTTDTKALAAARQAIAEKSMLGLVTLDHHRQAALPFAENSINLLIDNAGSVKSDEVLRVLVPGGAAYVNGKVTKKPIDAGFDDWTHFSYNPQANAVSKDKFVRPSNAVKFVAGVTGLDIRVARGTLYAPLAVSSKDRAPGIMTARDAYNGVPRWRAGTGVVNDDRPTQWAADARGVFHFADRGPSAMILSDPQTGQTVRTFDEGLKRPLPEEIGMKATKKPGVPVVLICGDTVLQSYGNKVAALNIATGKQQWLYEAKNDIAFMVANADGTQVFIKEVKDADRGRGRWGRHNTVAITALINGKERWRTPLETEINDLLLHDNDLYAFNPTANLGDDGIAQLYKFDAGSGKQTWASEPIKQNYNVSLFNFVLRENDNRIYSWGPFNHFYSFDPATGAGKNHTINGYNQRCTRMSATETFITFGLTSWLDKDLNWSQSSIGRSSCAMPGFLAHGLTYYTYNVTCGCINNVRGVVALTHHDVAPISNDQRLEKFDAPTAPLALGEAPKTIAASEWQPDPIAFFMLDNITTPVAYGQKQLVADVHRHTLTATQDDKAVWSFTAGARIYSAPLIHNDRAYVACADGYLYCLDANNGKLQWRFLAAPQQRLIYAYGQFESVWPVYNVALHDGAVCVAAGRHAELDGGLFFYGVDPASGAIKWSSRMFSAPAAYAAGQRPPRGDRAIVREVSSVQPLNGGLVVEDGKLILRNVLLNAGGSRASKTGYFLDTKDLKNRPITLDPAAINGRTIDPRELVSLEKKK
;
A
#
# COMPACT_ATOMS: atom_id res chain seq x y z
N MET A 1 -78.64 32.88 -6.61
CA MET A 1 -79.04 32.00 -5.49
C MET A 1 -78.71 30.55 -5.88
N MET A 2 -77.91 29.89 -5.03
CA MET A 2 -77.52 28.47 -5.00
C MET A 2 -77.72 27.59 -6.25
N LYS A 3 -76.61 27.13 -6.84
CA LYS A 3 -76.47 25.78 -7.38
C LYS A 3 -75.05 25.23 -7.13
N ILE A 4 -75.03 23.93 -6.90
CA ILE A 4 -73.94 23.04 -6.46
C ILE A 4 -72.92 22.79 -7.59
N ALA A 5 -71.62 22.65 -7.26
CA ALA A 5 -70.64 21.84 -7.98
C ALA A 5 -69.41 21.59 -7.05
N CYS A 6 -69.24 20.37 -6.51
CA CYS A 6 -68.52 19.21 -7.05
C CYS A 6 -67.00 19.27 -6.82
N VAL A 7 -66.54 18.36 -5.96
CA VAL A 7 -65.15 18.06 -5.62
C VAL A 7 -64.51 17.27 -6.76
N LEU A 8 -63.34 17.70 -7.23
CA LEU A 8 -62.38 16.85 -7.95
C LEU A 8 -60.99 17.12 -7.36
N THR A 9 -60.50 16.09 -6.67
CA THR A 9 -59.16 15.97 -6.09
C THR A 9 -58.09 15.99 -7.19
N ALA A 10 -57.22 17.00 -7.17
CA ALA A 10 -55.93 16.97 -7.85
C ALA A 10 -54.85 16.71 -6.80
N VAL A 11 -54.39 15.45 -6.72
CA VAL A 11 -53.10 15.11 -6.08
C VAL A 11 -52.03 15.67 -7.02
N ALA A 12 -51.46 16.83 -6.65
CA ALA A 12 -50.33 17.40 -7.33
C ALA A 12 -49.10 16.51 -7.08
N ALA A 13 -48.59 15.92 -8.15
CA ALA A 13 -47.28 15.30 -8.19
C ALA A 13 -46.22 16.35 -7.80
N MET A 14 -45.53 16.12 -6.67
CA MET A 14 -44.29 16.83 -6.39
C MET A 14 -43.25 16.39 -7.41
N SER A 15 -42.83 17.34 -8.23
CA SER A 15 -41.75 17.18 -9.20
C SER A 15 -40.43 16.86 -8.50
N ALA A 16 -39.67 15.96 -9.12
CA ALA A 16 -38.27 15.68 -8.80
C ALA A 16 -37.48 17.00 -8.78
N ALA A 17 -36.80 17.27 -7.67
CA ALA A 17 -35.88 18.39 -7.55
C ALA A 17 -34.84 18.33 -8.69
N ALA A 18 -34.59 19.49 -9.31
CA ALA A 18 -33.79 19.64 -10.52
C ALA A 18 -32.39 19.01 -10.39
N TRP A 19 -32.16 17.97 -11.19
CA TRP A 19 -30.83 17.42 -11.47
C TRP A 19 -30.19 18.24 -12.60
N ALA A 20 -29.13 19.00 -12.30
CA ALA A 20 -27.99 19.25 -13.20
C ALA A 20 -27.00 20.25 -12.56
N GLN A 21 -25.94 19.72 -11.92
CA GLN A 21 -24.62 20.32 -12.06
C GLN A 21 -23.76 19.31 -12.79
N SER A 22 -23.03 19.77 -13.81
CA SER A 22 -22.14 18.88 -14.56
C SER A 22 -21.03 18.37 -13.64
N ALA A 23 -20.40 17.24 -14.00
CA ALA A 23 -19.22 16.75 -13.28
C ALA A 23 -18.14 17.83 -13.15
N ALA A 24 -17.96 18.65 -14.20
CA ALA A 24 -17.01 19.76 -14.22
C ALA A 24 -17.35 20.86 -13.20
N ASP A 25 -18.63 21.20 -13.02
CA ASP A 25 -19.08 22.20 -12.03
C ASP A 25 -18.85 21.70 -10.60
N VAL A 26 -19.13 20.41 -10.35
CA VAL A 26 -18.88 19.80 -9.04
C VAL A 26 -17.38 19.76 -8.75
N VAL A 27 -16.56 19.32 -9.72
CA VAL A 27 -15.10 19.30 -9.59
C VAL A 27 -14.53 20.71 -9.35
N LYS A 28 -15.01 21.70 -10.10
CA LYS A 28 -14.59 23.10 -9.95
C LYS A 28 -14.98 23.69 -8.58
N SER A 29 -16.21 23.46 -8.12
CA SER A 29 -16.71 24.01 -6.85
C SER A 29 -16.05 23.35 -5.64
N THR A 30 -15.70 22.07 -5.74
CA THR A 30 -15.05 21.32 -4.66
C THR A 30 -13.52 21.48 -4.68
N GLY A 31 -12.93 21.71 -5.86
CA GLY A 31 -11.49 21.67 -6.09
C GLY A 31 -10.90 20.25 -6.02
N ALA A 32 -11.73 19.21 -6.17
CA ALA A 32 -11.28 17.82 -6.16
C ALA A 32 -10.48 17.51 -7.44
N ALA A 33 -9.32 16.85 -7.30
CA ALA A 33 -8.43 16.56 -8.43
C ALA A 33 -8.17 15.04 -8.53
N GLY A 34 -9.16 14.30 -9.06
CA GLY A 34 -9.13 12.85 -9.18
C GLY A 34 -9.21 12.10 -7.84
N GLY A 35 -9.03 10.78 -7.89
CA GLY A 35 -9.08 9.90 -6.71
C GLY A 35 -10.33 9.02 -6.65
N LEU A 36 -10.86 8.77 -5.46
CA LEU A 36 -12.12 8.03 -5.28
C LEU A 36 -13.31 8.99 -5.21
N ALA A 37 -14.32 8.75 -6.05
CA ALA A 37 -15.58 9.48 -6.02
C ALA A 37 -16.76 8.57 -5.64
N VAL A 38 -17.67 9.08 -4.82
CA VAL A 38 -18.89 8.37 -4.41
C VAL A 38 -20.11 9.22 -4.73
N ILE A 39 -21.09 8.63 -5.41
CA ILE A 39 -22.41 9.24 -5.67
C ILE A 39 -23.44 8.47 -4.86
N VAL A 40 -24.21 9.15 -4.02
CA VAL A 40 -25.28 8.56 -3.20
C VAL A 40 -26.64 9.04 -3.70
N GLY A 41 -27.59 8.11 -3.83
CA GLY A 41 -28.98 8.42 -4.20
C GLY A 41 -29.38 7.74 -5.51
N ALA A 42 -30.02 8.48 -6.42
CA ALA A 42 -30.42 7.91 -7.71
C ALA A 42 -29.17 7.65 -8.58
N PRO A 43 -29.14 6.57 -9.38
CA PRO A 43 -27.95 6.20 -10.13
C PRO A 43 -27.77 7.08 -11.37
N ASP A 44 -26.96 8.14 -11.26
CA ASP A 44 -26.59 9.00 -12.39
C ASP A 44 -25.44 8.38 -13.20
N ALA A 45 -25.78 7.65 -14.27
CA ALA A 45 -24.77 7.07 -15.15
C ALA A 45 -23.97 8.14 -15.93
N ALA A 46 -24.56 9.30 -16.24
CA ALA A 46 -23.89 10.35 -16.99
C ALA A 46 -22.83 11.04 -16.11
N LEU A 47 -23.24 11.53 -14.94
CA LEU A 47 -22.33 12.12 -13.96
C LEU A 47 -21.21 11.15 -13.55
N ALA A 48 -21.53 9.88 -13.31
CA ALA A 48 -20.53 8.89 -12.94
C ALA A 48 -19.49 8.66 -14.04
N ALA A 49 -19.92 8.55 -15.29
CA ALA A 49 -19.00 8.42 -16.42
C ALA A 49 -18.14 9.69 -16.62
N ASP A 50 -18.73 10.87 -16.48
CA ASP A 50 -18.05 12.15 -16.66
C ASP A 50 -17.06 12.47 -15.52
N LEU A 51 -17.26 11.93 -14.33
CA LEU A 51 -16.26 11.94 -13.26
C LEU A 51 -15.13 10.97 -13.57
N ALA A 52 -15.43 9.79 -14.11
CA ALA A 52 -14.41 8.81 -14.45
C ALA A 52 -13.41 9.32 -15.51
N THR A 53 -13.88 10.13 -16.48
CA THR A 53 -13.00 10.80 -17.45
C THR A 53 -12.12 11.88 -16.83
N GLN A 54 -12.48 12.40 -15.65
CA GLN A 54 -11.70 13.37 -14.88
C GLN A 54 -10.73 12.72 -13.88
N GLY A 55 -10.42 11.43 -14.05
CA GLY A 55 -9.42 10.73 -13.24
C GLY A 55 -9.96 10.16 -11.92
N PHE A 56 -11.28 10.00 -11.79
CA PHE A 56 -11.88 9.33 -10.64
C PHE A 56 -12.14 7.84 -10.88
N VAL A 57 -12.01 7.04 -9.83
CA VAL A 57 -12.66 5.72 -9.73
C VAL A 57 -13.97 5.92 -8.98
N VAL A 58 -15.09 5.53 -9.58
CA VAL A 58 -16.42 5.99 -9.15
C VAL A 58 -17.26 4.84 -8.59
N ARG A 59 -17.84 5.05 -7.41
CA ARG A 59 -18.86 4.18 -6.81
C ARG A 59 -20.20 4.91 -6.71
N GLY A 60 -21.23 4.40 -7.39
CA GLY A 60 -22.61 4.84 -7.19
C GLY A 60 -23.34 3.91 -6.23
N LEU A 61 -24.07 4.47 -5.27
CA LEU A 61 -24.86 3.74 -4.27
C LEU A 61 -26.33 4.15 -4.36
N THR A 62 -27.21 3.19 -4.60
CA THR A 62 -28.65 3.44 -4.73
C THR A 62 -29.50 2.38 -4.03
N THR A 63 -30.71 2.75 -3.60
CA THR A 63 -31.73 1.79 -3.15
C THR A 63 -32.67 1.36 -4.28
N ASP A 64 -32.66 2.06 -5.43
CA ASP A 64 -33.55 1.77 -6.56
C ASP A 64 -32.95 0.71 -7.48
N THR A 65 -33.39 -0.54 -7.30
CA THR A 65 -32.93 -1.68 -8.10
C THR A 65 -33.36 -1.62 -9.56
N LYS A 66 -34.45 -0.89 -9.89
CA LYS A 66 -34.94 -0.79 -11.27
C LYS A 66 -34.12 0.23 -12.07
N ALA A 67 -33.88 1.41 -11.49
CA ALA A 67 -33.02 2.42 -12.09
C ALA A 67 -31.57 1.92 -12.23
N LEU A 68 -31.11 1.09 -11.30
CA LEU A 68 -29.76 0.52 -11.31
C LEU A 68 -29.46 -0.30 -12.57
N ALA A 69 -30.40 -1.11 -13.06
CA ALA A 69 -30.18 -1.93 -14.24
C ALA A 69 -29.94 -1.07 -15.50
N ALA A 70 -30.79 -0.06 -15.71
CA ALA A 70 -30.65 0.89 -16.82
C ALA A 70 -29.34 1.70 -16.73
N ALA A 71 -28.99 2.16 -15.53
CA ALA A 71 -27.76 2.91 -15.32
C ALA A 71 -26.51 2.06 -15.59
N ARG A 72 -26.49 0.78 -15.17
CA ARG A 72 -25.40 -0.15 -15.48
C ARG A 72 -25.25 -0.39 -16.99
N GLN A 73 -26.36 -0.52 -17.70
CA GLN A 73 -26.35 -0.62 -19.16
C GLN A 73 -25.71 0.62 -19.80
N ALA A 74 -26.11 1.82 -19.38
CA ALA A 74 -25.53 3.07 -19.90
C ALA A 74 -24.01 3.19 -19.61
N ILE A 75 -23.54 2.69 -18.46
CA ILE A 75 -22.09 2.63 -18.16
C ILE A 75 -21.37 1.61 -19.04
N ALA A 76 -21.99 0.46 -19.34
CA ALA A 76 -21.45 -0.56 -20.21
C ALA A 76 -21.29 -0.05 -21.66
N GLU A 77 -22.30 0.65 -22.18
CA GLU A 77 -22.27 1.28 -23.51
C GLU A 77 -21.15 2.33 -23.64
N LYS A 78 -20.83 3.04 -22.55
CA LYS A 78 -19.68 3.95 -22.47
C LYS A 78 -18.33 3.23 -22.24
N SER A 79 -18.33 1.90 -22.14
CA SER A 79 -17.14 1.09 -21.86
C SER A 79 -16.43 1.45 -20.54
N MET A 80 -17.19 1.88 -19.53
CA MET A 80 -16.65 2.38 -18.26
C MET A 80 -16.81 1.41 -17.07
N LEU A 81 -17.40 0.23 -17.28
CA LEU A 81 -17.52 -0.80 -16.23
C LEU A 81 -16.16 -1.15 -15.63
N GLY A 82 -16.13 -1.37 -14.32
CA GLY A 82 -14.93 -1.59 -13.51
C GLY A 82 -14.33 -0.30 -12.96
N LEU A 83 -14.26 0.76 -13.79
CA LEU A 83 -13.84 2.10 -13.36
C LEU A 83 -15.00 2.85 -12.69
N VAL A 84 -16.21 2.66 -13.24
CA VAL A 84 -17.48 3.05 -12.62
C VAL A 84 -18.19 1.78 -12.18
N THR A 85 -18.55 1.70 -10.91
CA THR A 85 -19.40 0.64 -10.38
C THR A 85 -20.63 1.26 -9.73
N LEU A 86 -21.81 0.85 -10.18
CA LEU A 86 -23.08 1.24 -9.59
C LEU A 86 -23.65 0.04 -8.83
N ASP A 87 -24.03 0.23 -7.59
CA ASP A 87 -24.45 -0.86 -6.72
C ASP A 87 -25.65 -0.50 -5.85
N HIS A 88 -26.35 -1.55 -5.45
CA HIS A 88 -27.47 -1.47 -4.55
C HIS A 88 -26.99 -1.47 -3.09
N HIS A 89 -27.35 -0.43 -2.34
CA HIS A 89 -26.95 -0.24 -0.96
C HIS A 89 -28.13 0.32 -0.13
N ARG A 90 -28.42 -0.31 1.01
CA ARG A 90 -29.54 0.04 1.90
C ARG A 90 -29.12 0.46 3.30
N GLN A 91 -27.84 0.29 3.66
CA GLN A 91 -27.38 0.62 5.00
C GLN A 91 -27.26 2.14 5.15
N ALA A 92 -27.43 2.64 6.37
CA ALA A 92 -27.27 4.07 6.64
C ALA A 92 -25.80 4.51 6.61
N ALA A 93 -24.90 3.62 7.04
CA ALA A 93 -23.46 3.85 6.99
C ALA A 93 -22.92 3.49 5.61
N LEU A 94 -22.11 4.38 5.04
CA LEU A 94 -21.48 4.16 3.75
C LEU A 94 -20.43 3.05 3.86
N PRO A 95 -20.33 2.17 2.85
CA PRO A 95 -19.54 0.96 2.93
C PRO A 95 -18.06 1.24 2.61
N PHE A 96 -17.45 2.28 3.18
CA PHE A 96 -16.05 2.65 2.90
C PHE A 96 -15.25 2.73 4.18
N ALA A 97 -13.97 2.37 4.11
CA ALA A 97 -13.03 2.65 5.19
C ALA A 97 -12.96 4.16 5.49
N GLU A 98 -12.73 4.54 6.75
CA GLU A 98 -12.51 5.94 7.15
C GLU A 98 -11.36 6.57 6.36
N ASN A 99 -11.42 7.85 5.99
CA ASN A 99 -10.37 8.53 5.19
C ASN A 99 -10.09 7.86 3.83
N SER A 100 -11.10 7.55 3.02
CA SER A 100 -10.89 6.89 1.71
C SER A 100 -11.35 7.73 0.53
N ILE A 101 -12.36 8.58 0.69
CA ILE A 101 -13.06 9.20 -0.42
C ILE A 101 -12.54 10.62 -0.66
N ASN A 102 -12.16 10.93 -1.91
CA ASN A 102 -11.72 12.28 -2.28
C ASN A 102 -12.91 13.20 -2.56
N LEU A 103 -13.96 12.65 -3.19
CA LEU A 103 -15.17 13.38 -3.58
C LEU A 103 -16.43 12.58 -3.22
N LEU A 104 -17.31 13.14 -2.38
CA LEU A 104 -18.63 12.58 -2.11
C LEU A 104 -19.70 13.50 -2.71
N ILE A 105 -20.69 12.94 -3.40
CA ILE A 105 -21.80 13.67 -3.98
C ILE A 105 -23.10 13.07 -3.46
N ASP A 106 -23.93 13.90 -2.84
CA ASP A 106 -25.25 13.52 -2.33
C ASP A 106 -26.22 14.67 -2.51
N ASN A 107 -26.92 14.67 -3.64
CA ASN A 107 -27.85 15.75 -4.00
C ASN A 107 -29.08 15.79 -3.08
N ALA A 108 -29.46 14.65 -2.48
CA ALA A 108 -30.61 14.57 -1.59
C ALA A 108 -30.31 15.03 -0.16
N GLY A 109 -29.04 15.15 0.23
CA GLY A 109 -28.65 15.43 1.61
C GLY A 109 -29.01 14.31 2.58
N SER A 110 -28.98 13.07 2.09
CA SER A 110 -29.28 11.84 2.82
C SER A 110 -28.16 11.39 3.77
N VAL A 111 -26.91 11.73 3.48
CA VAL A 111 -25.73 11.36 4.26
C VAL A 111 -25.50 12.38 5.37
N LYS A 112 -25.40 11.90 6.61
CA LYS A 112 -25.13 12.73 7.79
C LYS A 112 -23.72 13.32 7.75
N SER A 113 -23.53 14.51 8.34
CA SER A 113 -22.26 15.23 8.28
C SER A 113 -21.08 14.50 8.95
N ASP A 114 -21.33 13.77 10.04
CA ASP A 114 -20.33 12.92 10.70
C ASP A 114 -19.87 11.78 9.79
N GLU A 115 -20.80 11.14 9.09
CA GLU A 115 -20.53 10.09 8.13
C GLU A 115 -19.76 10.62 6.90
N VAL A 116 -20.13 11.81 6.39
CA VAL A 116 -19.37 12.51 5.35
C VAL A 116 -17.93 12.73 5.80
N LEU A 117 -17.72 13.30 6.99
CA LEU A 117 -16.38 13.56 7.51
C LEU A 117 -15.61 12.27 7.81
N ARG A 118 -16.27 11.17 8.18
CA ARG A 118 -15.64 9.87 8.41
C ARG A 118 -15.01 9.33 7.13
N VAL A 119 -15.75 9.34 6.01
CA VAL A 119 -15.29 8.72 4.77
C VAL A 119 -14.33 9.60 3.97
N LEU A 120 -14.44 10.92 4.07
CA LEU A 120 -13.55 11.82 3.34
C LEU A 120 -12.09 11.68 3.79
N VAL A 121 -11.16 11.65 2.84
CA VAL A 121 -9.73 11.87 3.11
C VAL A 121 -9.51 13.28 3.66
N PRO A 122 -8.48 13.54 4.47
CA PRO A 122 -8.10 14.91 4.83
C PRO A 122 -7.88 15.78 3.59
N GLY A 123 -8.55 16.94 3.53
CA GLY A 123 -8.58 17.81 2.34
C GLY A 123 -9.60 17.41 1.26
N GLY A 124 -10.22 16.23 1.37
CA GLY A 124 -11.31 15.78 0.50
C GLY A 124 -12.58 16.62 0.69
N ALA A 125 -13.47 16.55 -0.30
CA ALA A 125 -14.66 17.39 -0.37
C ALA A 125 -15.94 16.58 -0.57
N ALA A 126 -17.03 17.05 0.03
CA ALA A 126 -18.37 16.58 -0.24
C ALA A 126 -19.22 17.70 -0.82
N TYR A 127 -20.00 17.38 -1.85
CA TYR A 127 -21.03 18.22 -2.43
C TYR A 127 -22.38 17.63 -2.01
N VAL A 128 -23.01 18.25 -1.01
CA VAL A 128 -24.24 17.74 -0.38
C VAL A 128 -25.33 18.79 -0.47
N ASN A 129 -26.42 18.48 -1.19
CA ASN A 129 -27.55 19.39 -1.41
C ASN A 129 -27.10 20.83 -1.77
N GLY A 130 -26.22 20.96 -2.77
CA GLY A 130 -25.70 22.26 -3.21
C GLY A 130 -24.56 22.86 -2.38
N LYS A 131 -24.22 22.27 -1.24
CA LYS A 131 -23.22 22.79 -0.29
C LYS A 131 -21.92 21.99 -0.35
N VAL A 132 -20.79 22.70 -0.45
CA VAL A 132 -19.46 22.09 -0.34
C VAL A 132 -19.02 22.04 1.12
N THR A 133 -18.61 20.86 1.58
CA THR A 133 -17.95 20.64 2.87
C THR A 133 -16.57 20.03 2.61
N LYS A 134 -15.52 20.57 3.22
CA LYS A 134 -14.16 19.98 3.15
C LYS A 134 -13.77 19.37 4.48
N LYS A 135 -13.13 18.22 4.43
CA LYS A 135 -12.51 17.67 5.63
C LYS A 135 -11.25 18.47 5.95
N PRO A 136 -11.06 18.91 7.21
CA PRO A 136 -9.82 19.55 7.64
C PRO A 136 -8.60 18.67 7.33
N ILE A 137 -7.48 19.32 7.04
CA ILE A 137 -6.20 18.64 6.84
C ILE A 137 -5.57 18.44 8.23
N ASP A 138 -5.26 17.20 8.59
CA ASP A 138 -4.66 16.85 9.87
C ASP A 138 -3.20 17.36 9.99
N ALA A 139 -2.70 17.51 11.22
CA ALA A 139 -1.34 17.98 11.52
C ALA A 139 -0.20 17.08 10.99
N GLY A 140 -0.52 15.87 10.49
CA GLY A 140 0.46 14.94 9.90
C GLY A 140 0.78 15.19 8.42
N PHE A 141 0.15 16.20 7.80
CA PHE A 141 0.45 16.63 6.42
C PHE A 141 1.76 17.41 6.39
N ASP A 142 2.85 16.76 6.02
CA ASP A 142 4.19 17.35 6.13
C ASP A 142 5.08 17.03 4.94
N ASP A 143 6.22 17.72 4.90
CA ASP A 143 7.23 17.61 3.84
C ASP A 143 8.19 16.44 4.08
N TRP A 144 8.89 15.99 3.05
CA TRP A 144 9.91 14.95 3.10
C TRP A 144 11.21 15.50 2.53
N THR A 145 11.99 16.18 3.38
CA THR A 145 13.10 17.02 2.95
C THR A 145 14.42 16.28 2.77
N HIS A 146 14.54 15.07 3.33
CA HIS A 146 15.72 14.21 3.28
C HIS A 146 15.35 12.80 2.85
N PHE A 147 16.32 11.96 2.45
CA PHE A 147 16.06 10.56 2.07
C PHE A 147 15.23 9.78 3.14
N SER A 148 15.57 9.92 4.41
CA SER A 148 14.80 9.37 5.55
C SER A 148 14.08 10.49 6.30
N TYR A 149 13.21 11.18 5.58
CA TYR A 149 12.30 12.23 6.03
C TYR A 149 12.99 13.55 6.41
N ASN A 150 13.85 13.57 7.43
CA ASN A 150 14.47 14.78 7.96
C ASN A 150 15.96 14.56 8.36
N PRO A 151 16.65 15.57 8.93
CA PRO A 151 18.06 15.45 9.33
C PRO A 151 18.34 14.39 10.39
N GLN A 152 17.32 13.96 11.14
CA GLN A 152 17.42 12.90 12.14
C GLN A 152 17.41 11.49 11.52
N ALA A 153 17.27 11.37 10.19
CA ALA A 153 17.30 10.11 9.46
C ALA A 153 16.25 9.07 9.93
N ASN A 154 15.13 9.53 10.49
CA ASN A 154 14.02 8.72 10.97
C ASN A 154 12.86 8.77 9.97
N ALA A 155 12.54 7.66 9.31
CA ALA A 155 11.55 7.61 8.21
C ALA A 155 10.10 7.56 8.72
N VAL A 156 9.73 8.54 9.53
CA VAL A 156 8.41 8.76 10.13
C VAL A 156 8.09 10.22 9.91
N SER A 157 6.93 10.55 9.34
CA SER A 157 6.50 11.96 9.27
C SER A 157 6.18 12.52 10.66
N LYS A 158 5.58 13.70 10.80
CA LYS A 158 5.01 14.22 12.07
C LYS A 158 3.82 13.40 12.61
N ASP A 159 3.76 12.11 12.30
CA ASP A 159 2.70 11.20 12.64
C ASP A 159 2.70 10.86 14.13
N LYS A 160 1.54 11.05 14.77
CA LYS A 160 1.27 10.68 16.17
C LYS A 160 0.13 9.67 16.31
N PHE A 161 -0.46 9.25 15.20
CA PHE A 161 -1.68 8.44 15.15
C PHE A 161 -1.41 6.98 14.79
N VAL A 162 -0.26 6.70 14.17
CA VAL A 162 0.17 5.33 13.84
C VAL A 162 0.24 4.45 15.08
N ARG A 163 -0.29 3.23 14.94
CA ARG A 163 -0.39 2.19 15.97
C ARG A 163 -0.13 0.81 15.36
N PRO A 164 0.12 -0.23 16.19
CA PRO A 164 0.13 -1.62 15.74
C PRO A 164 -1.05 -1.95 14.82
N SER A 165 -0.73 -2.19 13.55
CA SER A 165 -1.71 -2.30 12.49
C SER A 165 -2.31 -3.72 12.44
N ASN A 166 -3.62 -3.80 12.30
CA ASN A 166 -4.39 -5.05 12.22
C ASN A 166 -5.40 -5.06 11.07
N ALA A 167 -5.38 -4.04 10.21
CA ALA A 167 -6.37 -3.86 9.16
C ALA A 167 -5.75 -3.33 7.86
N VAL A 168 -6.31 -3.72 6.71
CA VAL A 168 -5.87 -3.22 5.41
C VAL A 168 -6.59 -1.92 5.08
N LYS A 169 -5.82 -0.93 4.63
CA LYS A 169 -6.35 0.36 4.20
C LYS A 169 -6.53 0.45 2.68
N PHE A 170 -5.52 0.02 1.93
CA PHE A 170 -5.60 -0.18 0.49
C PHE A 170 -4.52 -1.16 0.02
N VAL A 171 -4.71 -1.73 -1.17
CA VAL A 171 -3.71 -2.51 -1.88
C VAL A 171 -3.60 -1.95 -3.29
N ALA A 172 -2.44 -1.41 -3.65
CA ALA A 172 -2.23 -0.81 -4.97
C ALA A 172 -1.31 -1.66 -5.85
N GLY A 173 -1.46 -1.48 -7.17
CA GLY A 173 -0.51 -2.00 -8.15
C GLY A 173 0.92 -1.50 -7.89
N VAL A 174 1.90 -2.15 -8.53
CA VAL A 174 3.32 -1.96 -8.19
C VAL A 174 3.75 -0.50 -8.31
N THR A 175 4.49 -0.07 -7.30
CA THR A 175 5.46 1.01 -7.36
C THR A 175 6.84 0.40 -7.15
N GLY A 176 7.92 1.12 -7.51
CA GLY A 176 9.27 0.62 -7.27
C GLY A 176 9.59 0.30 -5.81
N LEU A 177 10.83 -0.14 -5.57
CA LEU A 177 11.30 -0.63 -4.26
C LEU A 177 11.21 0.40 -3.11
N ASP A 178 11.09 1.68 -3.46
CA ASP A 178 11.20 2.84 -2.59
C ASP A 178 9.89 3.67 -2.67
N ILE A 179 9.26 3.92 -1.53
CA ILE A 179 8.08 4.80 -1.41
C ILE A 179 8.34 5.78 -0.28
N ARG A 180 7.92 7.03 -0.41
CA ARG A 180 7.77 7.92 0.74
C ARG A 180 6.53 8.78 0.56
N VAL A 181 6.08 9.36 1.67
CA VAL A 181 4.82 10.09 1.72
C VAL A 181 5.11 11.54 2.11
N ALA A 182 4.73 12.47 1.24
CA ALA A 182 4.80 13.90 1.52
C ALA A 182 3.46 14.55 1.16
N ARG A 183 2.90 15.32 2.09
CA ARG A 183 1.66 16.09 1.92
C ARG A 183 0.51 15.32 1.27
N GLY A 184 0.18 14.16 1.82
CA GLY A 184 -0.92 13.33 1.31
C GLY A 184 -0.66 12.64 -0.03
N THR A 185 0.55 12.72 -0.57
CA THR A 185 0.97 12.04 -1.80
C THR A 185 2.06 11.02 -1.49
N LEU A 186 1.86 9.80 -1.96
CA LEU A 186 2.86 8.74 -1.95
C LEU A 186 3.62 8.80 -3.28
N TYR A 187 4.92 9.08 -3.23
CA TYR A 187 5.80 9.09 -4.40
C TYR A 187 6.67 7.85 -4.44
N ALA A 188 6.93 7.38 -5.66
CA ALA A 188 7.79 6.22 -5.87
C ALA A 188 8.45 6.25 -7.25
N PRO A 189 9.79 6.15 -7.34
CA PRO A 189 10.46 5.94 -8.60
C PRO A 189 10.27 4.49 -9.06
N LEU A 190 9.83 4.29 -10.29
CA LEU A 190 9.80 3.01 -10.99
C LEU A 190 11.11 2.89 -11.78
N ALA A 191 11.99 2.01 -11.32
CA ALA A 191 13.19 1.63 -12.05
C ALA A 191 12.80 0.64 -13.15
N VAL A 192 13.05 0.98 -14.42
CA VAL A 192 12.96 0.02 -15.52
C VAL A 192 14.23 -0.84 -15.52
N SER A 193 14.12 -2.10 -15.95
CA SER A 193 15.23 -3.06 -15.95
C SER A 193 16.47 -2.47 -16.62
N SER A 194 17.67 -2.80 -16.11
CA SER A 194 18.94 -2.34 -16.69
C SER A 194 19.17 -2.84 -18.13
N LYS A 195 18.32 -3.73 -18.65
CA LYS A 195 18.42 -4.27 -20.01
C LYS A 195 17.68 -3.43 -21.04
N ASP A 196 16.65 -2.70 -20.60
CA ASP A 196 15.80 -1.89 -21.47
C ASP A 196 16.03 -0.42 -21.11
N ARG A 197 16.74 0.32 -21.96
CA ARG A 197 17.06 1.76 -21.79
C ARG A 197 15.81 2.67 -21.88
N ALA A 198 14.76 2.32 -21.14
CA ALA A 198 13.51 3.05 -21.07
C ALA A 198 13.64 4.25 -20.11
N PRO A 199 12.77 5.27 -20.25
CA PRO A 199 12.74 6.35 -19.29
C PRO A 199 12.37 5.84 -17.88
N GLY A 200 13.04 6.37 -16.87
CA GLY A 200 12.63 6.26 -15.47
C GLY A 200 11.30 6.93 -15.29
N ILE A 201 10.47 6.36 -14.43
CA ILE A 201 9.12 6.86 -14.24
C ILE A 201 8.96 7.19 -12.76
N MET A 202 8.77 8.45 -12.42
CA MET A 202 8.26 8.82 -11.11
C MET A 202 6.74 8.61 -11.11
N THR A 203 6.24 7.97 -10.06
CA THR A 203 4.82 7.74 -9.87
C THR A 203 4.35 8.46 -8.62
N ALA A 204 3.13 9.00 -8.67
CA ALA A 204 2.47 9.58 -7.52
C ALA A 204 1.10 8.94 -7.32
N ARG A 205 0.76 8.72 -6.05
CA ARG A 205 -0.51 8.16 -5.61
C ARG A 205 -1.07 9.00 -4.48
N ASP A 206 -2.38 8.95 -4.31
CA ASP A 206 -2.99 9.41 -3.08
C ASP A 206 -2.52 8.53 -1.90
N ALA A 207 -2.00 9.15 -0.84
CA ALA A 207 -1.43 8.41 0.28
C ALA A 207 -2.50 7.75 1.18
N TYR A 208 -3.77 8.14 1.10
CA TYR A 208 -4.83 7.58 1.93
C TYR A 208 -5.52 6.41 1.27
N ASN A 209 -5.67 6.41 -0.06
CA ASN A 209 -6.39 5.34 -0.76
C ASN A 209 -5.58 4.66 -1.88
N GLY A 210 -4.37 5.12 -2.19
CA GLY A 210 -3.48 4.45 -3.15
C GLY A 210 -3.82 4.67 -4.63
N VAL A 211 -4.87 5.44 -4.95
CA VAL A 211 -5.25 5.74 -6.34
C VAL A 211 -4.08 6.47 -7.04
N PRO A 212 -3.63 5.99 -8.22
CA PRO A 212 -2.57 6.65 -8.96
C PRO A 212 -3.07 7.98 -9.52
N ARG A 213 -2.27 9.03 -9.31
CA ARG A 213 -2.55 10.39 -9.80
C ARG A 213 -1.88 10.63 -11.14
N TRP A 214 -0.58 10.35 -11.23
CA TRP A 214 0.20 10.56 -12.43
C TRP A 214 1.43 9.65 -12.48
N ARG A 215 1.97 9.51 -13.70
CA ARG A 215 3.27 8.92 -14.01
C ARG A 215 4.03 9.91 -14.87
N ALA A 216 5.21 10.31 -14.44
CA ALA A 216 6.04 11.28 -15.15
C ALA A 216 7.37 10.63 -15.54
N GLY A 217 7.73 10.73 -16.81
CA GLY A 217 9.07 10.34 -17.26
C GLY A 217 10.11 11.26 -16.62
N THR A 218 11.12 10.68 -16.00
CA THR A 218 12.19 11.41 -15.32
C THR A 218 13.51 11.33 -16.09
N GLY A 219 13.52 11.05 -17.39
CA GLY A 219 14.74 10.80 -18.19
C GLY A 219 15.11 9.32 -18.26
N VAL A 220 16.29 8.93 -18.78
CA VAL A 220 16.65 7.51 -19.03
C VAL A 220 17.14 6.80 -17.75
N VAL A 221 16.58 5.61 -17.42
CA VAL A 221 17.15 4.74 -16.38
C VAL A 221 18.36 4.03 -16.95
N ASN A 222 19.51 4.18 -16.30
CA ASN A 222 20.68 3.37 -16.55
C ASN A 222 21.24 2.75 -15.25
N ASP A 223 20.47 2.80 -14.16
CA ASP A 223 20.87 2.31 -12.84
C ASP A 223 19.75 1.53 -12.15
N ASP A 224 20.13 0.50 -11.40
CA ASP A 224 19.23 -0.34 -10.61
C ASP A 224 19.09 0.15 -9.15
N ARG A 225 19.68 1.30 -8.81
CA ARG A 225 19.70 1.88 -7.46
C ARG A 225 18.54 2.85 -7.20
N PRO A 226 18.08 3.00 -5.94
CA PRO A 226 17.02 3.94 -5.62
C PRO A 226 17.46 5.38 -5.90
N THR A 227 16.72 6.08 -6.76
CA THR A 227 16.90 7.52 -7.00
C THR A 227 16.56 8.28 -5.73
N GLN A 228 17.46 9.16 -5.26
CA GLN A 228 17.13 10.05 -4.15
C GLN A 228 16.19 11.15 -4.63
N TRP A 229 15.19 11.45 -3.81
CA TRP A 229 14.25 12.52 -4.04
C TRP A 229 13.82 13.11 -2.70
N ALA A 230 13.41 14.37 -2.74
CA ALA A 230 12.79 15.08 -1.62
C ALA A 230 11.50 15.73 -2.12
N ALA A 231 10.53 15.98 -1.25
CA ALA A 231 9.28 16.62 -1.64
C ALA A 231 8.75 17.54 -0.56
N ASP A 232 8.07 18.61 -0.96
CA ASP A 232 7.40 19.55 -0.06
C ASP A 232 6.12 20.11 -0.71
N ALA A 233 5.61 21.23 -0.21
CA ALA A 233 4.43 21.91 -0.74
C ALA A 233 4.56 22.35 -2.21
N ARG A 234 5.78 22.59 -2.69
CA ARG A 234 6.07 23.05 -4.05
C ARG A 234 6.12 21.90 -5.04
N GLY A 235 6.45 20.69 -4.58
CA GLY A 235 6.44 19.49 -5.41
C GLY A 235 7.52 18.49 -5.04
N VAL A 236 7.85 17.61 -5.99
CA VAL A 236 8.88 16.58 -5.82
C VAL A 236 10.14 16.97 -6.59
N PHE A 237 11.28 16.95 -5.90
CA PHE A 237 12.61 17.23 -6.40
C PHE A 237 13.32 15.91 -6.67
N HIS A 238 13.74 15.67 -7.91
CA HIS A 238 14.38 14.41 -8.31
C HIS A 238 15.38 14.62 -9.45
N PHE A 239 16.29 13.66 -9.60
CA PHE A 239 17.22 13.59 -10.73
C PHE A 239 16.74 12.59 -11.77
N ALA A 240 17.05 12.86 -13.04
CA ALA A 240 17.13 11.81 -14.03
C ALA A 240 18.28 10.84 -13.72
N ASP A 241 18.07 9.54 -13.93
CA ASP A 241 18.97 8.51 -13.42
C ASP A 241 20.35 8.50 -14.09
N ARG A 242 20.50 8.83 -15.39
CA ARG A 242 21.79 9.21 -16.04
C ARG A 242 21.54 10.10 -17.28
N GLY A 243 22.45 11.04 -17.54
CA GLY A 243 22.37 12.04 -18.62
C GLY A 243 22.68 13.43 -18.10
N PRO A 244 23.15 14.40 -18.93
CA PRO A 244 23.52 15.77 -18.50
C PRO A 244 22.36 16.58 -17.92
N SER A 245 21.23 15.93 -17.65
CA SER A 245 20.04 16.43 -17.01
C SER A 245 20.35 17.05 -15.65
N ALA A 246 19.90 18.29 -15.53
CA ALA A 246 19.71 18.96 -14.26
C ALA A 246 18.62 18.26 -13.43
N MET A 247 18.65 18.50 -12.12
CA MET A 247 17.55 18.17 -11.22
C MET A 247 16.26 18.86 -11.69
N ILE A 248 15.13 18.21 -11.42
CA ILE A 248 13.79 18.65 -11.80
C ILE A 248 12.95 18.83 -10.53
N LEU A 249 12.16 19.91 -10.49
CA LEU A 249 11.02 20.05 -9.61
C LEU A 249 9.75 19.76 -10.42
N SER A 250 9.00 18.74 -10.02
CA SER A 250 7.73 18.35 -10.63
C SER A 250 6.55 18.70 -9.75
N ASP A 251 5.46 19.14 -10.39
CA ASP A 251 4.20 19.48 -9.74
C ASP A 251 3.61 18.25 -9.03
N PRO A 252 3.16 18.40 -7.76
CA PRO A 252 2.70 17.26 -6.97
C PRO A 252 1.38 16.65 -7.45
N GLN A 253 0.58 17.36 -8.24
CA GLN A 253 -0.74 16.90 -8.70
C GLN A 253 -0.74 16.37 -10.13
N THR A 254 0.17 16.82 -10.97
CA THR A 254 0.20 16.51 -12.40
C THR A 254 1.48 15.79 -12.83
N GLY A 255 2.56 15.89 -12.04
CA GLY A 255 3.88 15.39 -12.39
C GLY A 255 4.61 16.21 -13.47
N GLN A 256 3.98 17.28 -13.97
CA GLN A 256 4.61 18.16 -14.96
C GLN A 256 5.81 18.88 -14.36
N THR A 257 6.84 19.10 -15.18
CA THR A 257 8.01 19.87 -14.77
C THR A 257 7.62 21.32 -14.50
N VAL A 258 7.81 21.76 -13.26
CA VAL A 258 7.68 23.16 -12.84
C VAL A 258 8.99 23.90 -13.12
N ARG A 259 10.12 23.26 -12.83
CA ARG A 259 11.45 23.86 -13.00
C ARG A 259 12.52 22.81 -13.28
N THR A 260 13.46 23.20 -14.12
CA THR A 260 14.76 22.54 -14.30
C THR A 260 15.85 23.40 -13.68
N PHE A 261 16.79 22.80 -12.96
CA PHE A 261 17.88 23.51 -12.26
C PHE A 261 19.17 23.50 -13.09
N ASP A 262 19.21 24.27 -14.18
CA ASP A 262 20.28 24.21 -15.19
C ASP A 262 21.68 24.61 -14.68
N GLU A 263 21.74 25.46 -13.65
CA GLU A 263 22.97 25.85 -12.94
C GLU A 263 23.39 24.83 -11.86
N GLY A 264 22.63 23.74 -11.67
CA GLY A 264 22.93 22.69 -10.70
C GLY A 264 23.96 21.68 -11.19
N LEU A 265 24.19 20.65 -10.36
CA LEU A 265 25.08 19.55 -10.69
C LEU A 265 24.46 18.68 -11.79
N LYS A 266 25.26 18.36 -12.80
CA LYS A 266 24.87 17.51 -13.95
C LYS A 266 25.56 16.16 -13.87
N ARG A 267 24.85 15.10 -14.28
CA ARG A 267 25.35 13.73 -14.22
C ARG A 267 25.83 13.28 -15.61
N PRO A 268 27.13 13.11 -15.86
CA PRO A 268 27.59 12.67 -17.18
C PRO A 268 27.05 11.27 -17.51
N LEU A 269 26.87 11.00 -18.80
CA LEU A 269 26.59 9.65 -19.31
C LEU A 269 27.84 8.76 -19.14
N PRO A 270 27.69 7.44 -18.91
CA PRO A 270 28.84 6.52 -18.81
C PRO A 270 29.82 6.61 -19.98
N GLU A 271 29.29 6.78 -21.20
CA GLU A 271 30.03 7.00 -22.45
C GLU A 271 30.81 8.32 -22.50
N GLU A 272 30.32 9.38 -21.83
CA GLU A 272 30.98 10.71 -21.80
C GLU A 272 32.24 10.72 -20.93
N ILE A 273 32.33 9.81 -19.95
CA ILE A 273 33.45 9.74 -18.99
C ILE A 273 34.26 8.45 -19.09
N GLY A 274 34.07 7.68 -20.17
CA GLY A 274 34.82 6.43 -20.41
C GLY A 274 34.66 5.39 -19.29
N MET A 275 33.56 5.44 -18.53
CA MET A 275 33.30 4.48 -17.46
C MET A 275 33.03 3.10 -18.07
N LYS A 276 33.88 2.12 -17.76
CA LYS A 276 33.58 0.70 -18.04
C LYS A 276 32.25 0.35 -17.38
N ALA A 277 31.43 -0.50 -18.01
CA ALA A 277 30.13 -0.94 -17.48
C ALA A 277 30.16 -1.54 -16.05
N THR A 278 31.36 -1.80 -15.51
CA THR A 278 31.62 -2.27 -14.15
C THR A 278 31.76 -1.17 -13.09
N LYS A 279 32.07 0.09 -13.46
CA LYS A 279 32.07 1.24 -12.53
C LYS A 279 30.67 1.87 -12.51
N LYS A 280 30.05 1.97 -11.33
CA LYS A 280 28.71 2.56 -11.17
C LYS A 280 28.86 3.94 -10.52
N PRO A 281 28.45 5.05 -11.16
CA PRO A 281 28.68 6.41 -10.65
C PRO A 281 28.13 6.62 -9.22
N GLY A 282 28.67 7.58 -8.46
CA GLY A 282 28.11 7.94 -7.14
C GLY A 282 26.61 8.25 -7.19
N VAL A 283 25.89 8.01 -6.09
CA VAL A 283 24.44 8.29 -5.98
C VAL A 283 24.23 9.75 -5.61
N PRO A 284 23.44 10.52 -6.39
CA PRO A 284 23.20 11.91 -6.04
C PRO A 284 22.34 12.03 -4.77
N VAL A 285 22.54 13.10 -4.00
CA VAL A 285 21.72 13.45 -2.84
C VAL A 285 20.96 14.75 -3.14
N VAL A 286 19.69 14.81 -2.73
CA VAL A 286 18.84 16.01 -2.81
C VAL A 286 18.26 16.28 -1.44
N LEU A 287 18.45 17.51 -0.93
CA LEU A 287 17.84 17.96 0.33
C LEU A 287 17.06 19.27 0.11
N ILE A 288 15.92 19.42 0.77
CA ILE A 288 15.16 20.67 0.81
C ILE A 288 15.48 21.40 2.12
N CYS A 289 15.89 22.65 2.02
CA CYS A 289 16.36 23.47 3.15
C CYS A 289 15.77 24.87 3.03
N GLY A 290 14.57 25.10 3.56
CA GLY A 290 13.83 26.36 3.37
C GLY A 290 13.63 26.69 1.89
N ASP A 291 14.18 27.81 1.42
CA ASP A 291 14.13 28.23 0.01
C ASP A 291 15.32 27.77 -0.84
N THR A 292 16.17 26.92 -0.27
CA THR A 292 17.34 26.34 -0.90
C THR A 292 17.16 24.84 -1.11
N VAL A 293 17.59 24.36 -2.27
CA VAL A 293 17.74 22.93 -2.53
C VAL A 293 19.23 22.61 -2.63
N LEU A 294 19.67 21.64 -1.85
CA LEU A 294 21.05 21.15 -1.85
C LEU A 294 21.15 19.92 -2.74
N GLN A 295 22.20 19.89 -3.56
CA GLN A 295 22.55 18.76 -4.41
C GLN A 295 23.96 18.30 -4.09
N SER A 296 24.20 16.98 -4.06
CA SER A 296 25.56 16.45 -4.11
C SER A 296 25.71 15.40 -5.20
N TYR A 297 26.83 15.44 -5.92
CA TYR A 297 27.21 14.44 -6.91
C TYR A 297 28.73 14.47 -7.13
N GLY A 298 29.36 13.28 -7.23
CA GLY A 298 30.82 13.17 -7.24
C GLY A 298 31.42 13.74 -5.96
N ASN A 299 32.37 14.66 -6.09
CA ASN A 299 32.97 15.39 -4.98
C ASN A 299 32.35 16.79 -4.74
N LYS A 300 31.21 17.12 -5.35
CA LYS A 300 30.64 18.48 -5.31
C LYS A 300 29.34 18.55 -4.51
N VAL A 301 29.14 19.70 -3.85
CA VAL A 301 27.87 20.12 -3.27
C VAL A 301 27.48 21.49 -3.84
N ALA A 302 26.25 21.62 -4.35
CA ALA A 302 25.71 22.88 -4.81
C ALA A 302 24.44 23.23 -4.02
N ALA A 303 24.29 24.51 -3.69
CA ALA A 303 23.03 25.07 -3.23
C ALA A 303 22.40 25.91 -4.32
N LEU A 304 21.11 25.69 -4.56
CA LEU A 304 20.35 26.45 -5.54
C LEU A 304 19.13 27.07 -4.87
N ASN A 305 18.82 28.30 -5.24
CA ASN A 305 17.57 28.91 -4.83
C ASN A 305 16.40 28.26 -5.58
N ILE A 306 15.40 27.76 -4.86
CA ILE A 306 14.29 26.99 -5.43
C ILE A 306 13.44 27.85 -6.38
N ALA A 307 13.19 29.11 -6.01
CA ALA A 307 12.33 30.00 -6.77
C ALA A 307 12.95 30.43 -8.11
N THR A 308 14.25 30.65 -8.16
CA THR A 308 14.96 31.18 -9.34
C THR A 308 15.72 30.11 -10.12
N GLY A 309 16.09 28.99 -9.48
CA GLY A 309 16.97 27.97 -10.03
C GLY A 309 18.46 28.36 -10.03
N LYS A 310 18.82 29.55 -9.54
CA LYS A 310 20.20 30.06 -9.55
C LYS A 310 21.06 29.40 -8.50
N GLN A 311 22.32 29.10 -8.85
CA GLN A 311 23.31 28.59 -7.92
C GLN A 311 23.69 29.68 -6.92
N GLN A 312 23.50 29.41 -5.64
CA GLN A 312 23.89 30.29 -4.54
C GLN A 312 25.37 30.09 -4.18
N TRP A 313 25.81 28.83 -4.13
CA TRP A 313 27.20 28.46 -3.89
C TRP A 313 27.49 27.05 -4.40
N LEU A 314 28.78 26.77 -4.63
CA LEU A 314 29.33 25.49 -5.02
C LEU A 314 30.54 25.21 -4.13
N TYR A 315 30.61 24.01 -3.58
CA TYR A 315 31.75 23.52 -2.82
C TYR A 315 32.27 22.23 -3.46
N GLU A 316 33.59 22.12 -3.57
CA GLU A 316 34.28 20.94 -4.08
C GLU A 316 35.12 20.31 -2.95
N ALA A 317 34.75 19.10 -2.56
CA ALA A 317 35.42 18.33 -1.52
C ALA A 317 36.71 17.68 -2.02
N LYS A 318 37.57 17.31 -1.08
CA LYS A 318 38.87 16.66 -1.37
C LYS A 318 38.71 15.23 -1.90
N ASN A 319 37.58 14.58 -1.62
CA ASN A 319 37.28 13.22 -2.04
C ASN A 319 35.80 13.13 -2.48
N ASP A 320 35.43 11.98 -3.02
CA ASP A 320 34.05 11.71 -3.40
C ASP A 320 33.10 11.80 -2.19
N ILE A 321 31.87 12.22 -2.46
CA ILE A 321 30.82 12.36 -1.45
C ILE A 321 29.86 11.18 -1.60
N ALA A 322 29.69 10.41 -0.53
CA ALA A 322 28.70 9.33 -0.50
C ALA A 322 27.33 9.79 0.01
N PHE A 323 27.32 10.76 0.94
CA PHE A 323 26.10 11.22 1.60
C PHE A 323 26.29 12.62 2.21
N MET A 324 25.18 13.33 2.42
CA MET A 324 25.15 14.58 3.19
C MET A 324 23.88 14.69 4.06
N VAL A 325 23.99 15.43 5.16
CA VAL A 325 22.86 15.86 6.00
C VAL A 325 22.98 17.37 6.24
N ALA A 326 21.86 18.07 6.33
CA ALA A 326 21.84 19.51 6.59
C ALA A 326 20.80 19.85 7.64
N ASN A 327 20.96 20.98 8.33
CA ASN A 327 19.88 21.53 9.15
C ASN A 327 18.75 22.10 8.27
N ALA A 328 17.61 22.44 8.89
CA ALA A 328 16.38 22.79 8.16
C ALA A 328 16.51 24.02 7.23
N ASP A 329 17.42 24.95 7.52
CA ASP A 329 17.68 26.14 6.69
C ASP A 329 18.87 25.96 5.73
N GLY A 330 19.60 24.83 5.81
CA GLY A 330 20.73 24.52 4.96
C GLY A 330 21.99 25.35 5.23
N THR A 331 22.01 26.13 6.31
CA THR A 331 23.19 26.93 6.70
C THR A 331 24.32 26.05 7.17
N GLN A 332 24.02 24.90 7.78
CA GLN A 332 24.98 23.89 8.22
C GLN A 332 24.80 22.60 7.42
N VAL A 333 25.84 22.18 6.71
CA VAL A 333 25.84 20.97 5.89
C VAL A 333 27.00 20.07 6.30
N PHE A 334 26.73 18.80 6.57
CA PHE A 334 27.74 17.80 6.90
C PHE A 334 27.84 16.79 5.76
N ILE A 335 29.03 16.66 5.19
CA ILE A 335 29.31 15.75 4.08
C ILE A 335 30.18 14.59 4.55
N LYS A 336 29.86 13.40 4.05
CA LYS A 336 30.65 12.18 4.24
C LYS A 336 31.54 11.98 3.03
N GLU A 337 32.82 12.28 3.19
CA GLU A 337 33.86 12.07 2.18
C GLU A 337 34.36 10.62 2.20
N VAL A 338 34.54 10.01 1.02
CA VAL A 338 34.91 8.59 0.86
C VAL A 338 36.00 8.40 -0.20
N LYS A 339 36.81 7.34 -0.07
CA LYS A 339 37.86 7.02 -1.08
C LYS A 339 37.28 6.62 -2.45
N ASP A 340 36.12 5.97 -2.44
CA ASP A 340 35.46 5.42 -3.62
C ASP A 340 33.94 5.38 -3.37
N ALA A 341 33.19 6.21 -4.09
CA ALA A 341 31.72 6.23 -4.02
C ALA A 341 31.04 5.06 -4.78
N ASP A 342 31.79 4.22 -5.49
CA ASP A 342 31.26 3.13 -6.32
C ASP A 342 30.95 1.84 -5.52
N ARG A 343 31.36 1.74 -4.24
CA ARG A 343 31.20 0.53 -3.40
C ARG A 343 29.77 0.33 -2.86
N GLY A 344 28.87 -0.14 -3.72
CA GLY A 344 27.61 -0.79 -3.34
C GLY A 344 26.43 0.15 -3.12
N ARG A 345 25.24 -0.23 -3.64
CA ARG A 345 23.88 0.30 -3.37
C ARG A 345 23.72 1.72 -2.73
N GLY A 346 24.43 2.77 -3.16
CA GLY A 346 24.22 4.13 -2.63
C GLY A 346 24.45 4.24 -1.12
N ARG A 347 23.52 4.83 -0.35
CA ARG A 347 23.56 4.91 1.14
C ARG A 347 23.85 3.58 1.85
N TRP A 348 23.62 2.46 1.17
CA TRP A 348 23.74 1.08 1.67
C TRP A 348 25.10 0.44 1.37
N GLY A 349 26.03 1.20 0.78
CA GLY A 349 27.36 0.75 0.44
C GLY A 349 28.33 0.77 1.61
N ARG A 350 29.31 -0.14 1.58
CA ARG A 350 30.49 -0.06 2.44
C ARG A 350 31.42 1.00 1.88
N HIS A 351 31.40 2.17 2.49
CA HIS A 351 32.31 3.23 2.08
C HIS A 351 33.39 3.36 3.12
N ASN A 352 34.63 3.34 2.64
CA ASN A 352 35.77 3.81 3.41
C ASN A 352 35.64 5.32 3.53
N THR A 353 35.01 5.77 4.62
CA THR A 353 35.00 7.19 4.96
C THR A 353 36.43 7.61 5.17
N VAL A 354 36.75 8.82 4.73
CA VAL A 354 38.07 9.45 4.94
C VAL A 354 37.96 10.71 5.76
N ALA A 355 36.79 11.36 5.72
CA ALA A 355 36.49 12.48 6.57
C ALA A 355 34.99 12.72 6.66
N ILE A 356 34.62 13.43 7.74
CA ILE A 356 33.39 14.19 7.80
C ILE A 356 33.80 15.67 7.69
N THR A 357 33.13 16.41 6.83
CA THR A 357 33.39 17.84 6.60
C THR A 357 32.13 18.62 6.84
N ALA A 358 32.24 19.72 7.61
CA ALA A 358 31.14 20.65 7.82
C ALA A 358 31.32 21.89 6.96
N LEU A 359 30.23 22.32 6.35
CA LEU A 359 30.12 23.56 5.60
C LEU A 359 29.19 24.51 6.34
N ILE A 360 29.59 25.78 6.41
CA ILE A 360 28.72 26.88 6.82
C ILE A 360 28.54 27.79 5.62
N ASN A 361 27.31 27.87 5.10
CA ASN A 361 26.98 28.66 3.90
C ASN A 361 27.93 28.38 2.72
N GLY A 362 28.20 27.09 2.45
CA GLY A 362 29.05 26.65 1.34
C GLY A 362 30.56 26.76 1.58
N LYS A 363 31.01 27.19 2.76
CA LYS A 363 32.44 27.25 3.11
C LYS A 363 32.81 26.20 4.14
N GLU A 364 33.93 25.51 3.92
CA GLU A 364 34.48 24.56 4.88
C GLU A 364 34.72 25.25 6.23
N ARG A 365 34.09 24.71 7.28
CA ARG A 365 34.24 25.15 8.65
C ARG A 365 35.24 24.30 9.40
N TRP A 366 35.09 22.99 9.27
CA TRP A 366 36.01 22.00 9.81
C TRP A 366 35.96 20.73 8.96
N ARG A 367 37.03 19.95 9.04
CA ARG A 367 37.16 18.63 8.42
C ARG A 367 37.83 17.69 9.39
N THR A 368 37.10 16.68 9.82
CA THR A 368 37.58 15.66 10.77
C THR A 368 37.95 14.41 9.98
N PRO A 369 39.25 14.06 9.83
CA PRO A 369 39.65 12.82 9.20
C PRO A 369 39.11 11.63 9.98
N LEU A 370 38.60 10.63 9.26
CA LEU A 370 37.95 9.48 9.84
C LEU A 370 38.22 8.28 8.94
N GLU A 371 39.24 7.47 9.25
CA GLU A 371 39.61 6.29 8.44
C GLU A 371 38.83 5.04 8.87
N THR A 372 37.50 5.12 8.86
CA THR A 372 36.63 3.99 9.18
C THR A 372 35.41 3.92 8.28
N GLU A 373 34.73 2.77 8.26
CA GLU A 373 33.44 2.67 7.57
C GLU A 373 32.39 3.47 8.35
N ILE A 374 31.66 4.37 7.67
CA ILE A 374 30.47 5.01 8.23
C ILE A 374 29.34 4.69 7.28
N ASN A 375 28.18 4.32 7.80
CA ASN A 375 27.00 4.09 6.94
C ASN A 375 26.15 5.35 6.79
N ASP A 376 25.92 6.07 7.88
CA ASP A 376 24.91 7.12 7.94
C ASP A 376 25.35 8.26 8.86
N LEU A 377 24.78 9.45 8.63
CA LEU A 377 24.91 10.62 9.48
C LEU A 377 23.52 11.02 9.98
N LEU A 378 23.43 11.40 11.26
CA LEU A 378 22.21 11.89 11.89
C LEU A 378 22.52 13.20 12.60
N LEU A 379 21.75 14.23 12.31
CA LEU A 379 21.83 15.54 12.96
C LEU A 379 20.60 15.72 13.87
N HIS A 380 20.85 15.96 15.16
CA HIS A 380 19.81 16.32 16.12
C HIS A 380 20.37 17.45 16.99
N ASP A 381 19.67 18.58 17.01
CA ASP A 381 20.13 19.83 17.61
C ASP A 381 21.55 20.20 17.12
N ASN A 382 22.52 20.31 18.03
CA ASN A 382 23.92 20.60 17.73
C ASN A 382 24.81 19.35 17.80
N ASP A 383 24.21 18.17 17.77
CA ASP A 383 24.91 16.89 17.86
C ASP A 383 24.85 16.16 16.52
N LEU A 384 26.04 15.80 16.02
CA LEU A 384 26.19 14.97 14.82
C LEU A 384 26.57 13.55 15.24
N TYR A 385 25.71 12.59 14.92
CA TYR A 385 25.95 11.18 15.15
C TYR A 385 26.40 10.51 13.85
N ALA A 386 27.46 9.71 13.94
CA ALA A 386 27.96 8.89 12.85
C ALA A 386 28.10 7.45 13.32
N PHE A 387 27.77 6.49 12.45
CA PHE A 387 27.72 5.09 12.86
C PHE A 387 28.56 4.22 11.93
N ASN A 388 29.47 3.45 12.53
CA ASN A 388 30.37 2.51 11.87
C ASN A 388 29.90 1.08 12.08
N PRO A 389 29.44 0.36 11.07
CA PRO A 389 29.24 -1.07 11.15
C PRO A 389 30.42 -1.78 10.47
N THR A 390 31.46 -2.08 11.23
CA THR A 390 32.60 -2.87 10.75
C THR A 390 32.19 -4.35 10.73
N ALA A 391 31.72 -4.90 9.60
CA ALA A 391 31.64 -6.36 9.44
C ALA A 391 31.70 -6.85 8.01
N ASN A 392 32.40 -7.96 7.80
CA ASN A 392 32.34 -8.77 6.57
C ASN A 392 31.01 -9.50 6.41
N LEU A 393 30.73 -10.03 5.22
CA LEU A 393 29.62 -10.98 5.02
C LEU A 393 29.97 -12.28 5.78
N GLY A 394 29.68 -12.30 7.08
CA GLY A 394 30.01 -13.36 8.04
C GLY A 394 29.67 -12.94 9.48
N ASP A 395 29.60 -13.90 10.41
CA ASP A 395 29.03 -13.77 11.77
C ASP A 395 29.86 -12.95 12.81
N ASP A 396 30.83 -12.12 12.39
CA ASP A 396 31.85 -11.54 13.30
C ASP A 396 32.13 -10.04 13.10
N GLY A 397 31.08 -9.22 13.06
CA GLY A 397 31.18 -7.75 12.99
C GLY A 397 31.18 -7.03 14.32
N ILE A 398 31.70 -5.80 14.35
CA ILE A 398 31.45 -4.81 15.40
C ILE A 398 30.75 -3.58 14.82
N ALA A 399 29.80 -3.00 15.54
CA ALA A 399 29.28 -1.68 15.24
C ALA A 399 29.60 -0.70 16.37
N GLN A 400 29.82 0.56 16.03
CA GLN A 400 30.09 1.63 16.99
C GLN A 400 29.36 2.90 16.57
N LEU A 401 28.88 3.64 17.57
CA LEU A 401 28.25 4.94 17.42
C LEU A 401 29.20 6.03 17.92
N TYR A 402 29.42 7.06 17.10
CA TYR A 402 30.23 8.22 17.44
C TYR A 402 29.34 9.45 17.52
N LYS A 403 29.62 10.30 18.50
CA LYS A 403 29.02 11.63 18.59
C LYS A 403 30.09 12.68 18.37
N PHE A 404 29.78 13.66 17.54
CA PHE A 404 30.59 14.84 17.27
C PHE A 404 29.78 16.09 17.66
N ASP A 405 30.46 17.07 18.23
CA ASP A 405 29.90 18.42 18.33
C ASP A 405 29.83 19.00 16.91
N ALA A 406 28.63 19.37 16.46
CA ALA A 406 28.38 19.82 15.09
C ALA A 406 29.12 21.14 14.77
N GLY A 407 29.33 22.00 15.78
CA GLY A 407 30.01 23.28 15.61
C GLY A 407 31.53 23.18 15.41
N SER A 408 32.19 22.22 16.08
CA SER A 408 33.65 22.08 16.11
C SER A 408 34.20 20.84 15.39
N GLY A 409 33.36 19.83 15.15
CA GLY A 409 33.79 18.54 14.58
C GLY A 409 34.57 17.66 15.56
N LYS A 410 34.67 18.07 16.83
CA LYS A 410 35.32 17.30 17.89
C LYS A 410 34.43 16.10 18.27
N GLN A 411 35.00 14.90 18.22
CA GLN A 411 34.34 13.71 18.77
C GLN A 411 34.17 13.89 20.30
N THR A 412 32.95 13.84 20.78
CA THR A 412 32.62 13.98 22.21
C THR A 412 32.66 12.63 22.91
N TRP A 413 32.19 11.57 22.26
CA TRP A 413 32.32 10.19 22.73
C TRP A 413 32.19 9.17 21.58
N ALA A 414 32.59 7.93 21.86
CA ALA A 414 32.29 6.75 21.06
C ALA A 414 31.66 5.70 21.98
N SER A 415 30.62 5.00 21.51
CA SER A 415 29.99 3.93 22.28
C SER A 415 30.95 2.75 22.45
N GLU A 416 30.68 1.85 23.39
CA GLU A 416 31.32 0.53 23.36
C GLU A 416 30.99 -0.20 22.03
N PRO A 417 31.94 -0.96 21.46
CA PRO A 417 31.67 -1.78 20.28
C PRO A 417 30.60 -2.84 20.56
N ILE A 418 29.58 -2.94 19.71
CA ILE A 418 28.53 -3.96 19.81
C ILE A 418 28.74 -5.03 18.75
N LYS A 419 28.60 -6.32 19.10
CA LYS A 419 28.70 -7.42 18.12
C LYS A 419 27.59 -7.32 17.07
N GLN A 420 27.85 -7.73 15.82
CA GLN A 420 26.90 -7.79 14.71
C GLN A 420 27.05 -9.11 13.93
N ASN A 421 25.95 -9.80 13.66
CA ASN A 421 25.96 -11.14 13.04
C ASN A 421 25.22 -11.20 11.69
N TYR A 422 24.81 -10.07 11.07
CA TYR A 422 24.12 -10.14 9.77
C TYR A 422 24.04 -8.80 9.01
N ASN A 423 24.46 -8.81 7.74
CA ASN A 423 24.23 -7.79 6.68
C ASN A 423 24.31 -6.29 7.08
N VAL A 424 25.54 -5.82 7.34
CA VAL A 424 25.88 -4.45 7.77
C VAL A 424 25.42 -3.30 6.87
N SER A 425 25.14 -3.54 5.60
CA SER A 425 24.72 -2.50 4.64
C SER A 425 23.32 -1.93 4.93
N LEU A 426 22.58 -2.53 5.86
CA LEU A 426 21.15 -2.29 6.08
C LEU A 426 20.84 -1.78 7.49
N PHE A 427 21.90 -1.47 8.24
CA PHE A 427 21.85 -1.07 9.63
C PHE A 427 21.57 0.42 9.78
N ASN A 428 20.76 0.77 10.80
CA ASN A 428 20.56 2.16 11.20
C ASN A 428 20.33 2.29 12.68
N PHE A 429 20.57 3.52 13.15
CA PHE A 429 20.16 3.96 14.47
C PHE A 429 18.99 4.92 14.32
N VAL A 430 18.12 4.96 15.34
CA VAL A 430 17.01 5.92 15.44
C VAL A 430 17.04 6.54 16.82
N LEU A 431 16.89 7.87 16.90
CA LEU A 431 16.66 8.56 18.16
C LEU A 431 15.15 8.59 18.41
N ARG A 432 14.69 8.09 19.55
CA ARG A 432 13.30 8.27 20.00
C ARG A 432 13.29 9.39 21.03
N GLU A 433 12.67 10.51 20.66
CA GLU A 433 12.71 11.75 21.46
C GLU A 433 12.02 11.59 22.83
N ASN A 434 10.89 10.87 22.88
CA ASN A 434 10.06 10.75 24.08
C ASN A 434 10.79 10.12 25.28
N ASP A 435 11.75 9.22 25.05
CA ASP A 435 12.58 8.64 26.11
C ASP A 435 14.06 9.00 25.98
N ASN A 436 14.39 9.93 25.08
CA ASN A 436 15.72 10.45 24.80
C ASN A 436 16.79 9.34 24.69
N ARG A 437 16.52 8.34 23.85
CA ARG A 437 17.42 7.20 23.64
C ARG A 437 17.67 6.92 22.17
N ILE A 438 18.91 6.55 21.87
CA ILE A 438 19.30 6.08 20.55
C ILE A 438 19.18 4.57 20.53
N TYR A 439 18.50 4.05 19.53
CA TYR A 439 18.19 2.65 19.37
C TYR A 439 18.88 2.06 18.16
N SER A 440 19.33 0.82 18.30
CA SER A 440 20.06 0.09 17.27
C SER A 440 19.76 -1.39 17.30
N TRP A 441 19.76 -2.06 16.15
CA TRP A 441 19.63 -3.51 16.13
C TRP A 441 20.90 -4.20 16.62
N GLY A 442 20.72 -5.38 17.19
CA GLY A 442 21.81 -6.30 17.47
C GLY A 442 21.71 -7.55 16.62
N PRO A 443 22.62 -8.51 16.86
CA PRO A 443 22.63 -9.77 16.16
C PRO A 443 21.38 -10.57 16.52
N PHE A 444 20.69 -11.11 15.50
CA PHE A 444 19.50 -11.96 15.65
C PHE A 444 18.35 -11.32 16.43
N ASN A 445 18.36 -11.52 17.76
CA ASN A 445 17.29 -11.21 18.71
C ASN A 445 17.76 -10.19 19.77
N HIS A 446 18.91 -9.56 19.53
CA HIS A 446 19.44 -8.52 20.38
C HIS A 446 19.08 -7.16 19.83
N PHE A 447 18.93 -6.21 20.75
CA PHE A 447 18.56 -4.84 20.47
C PHE A 447 19.29 -3.95 21.46
N TYR A 448 19.84 -2.81 21.04
CA TYR A 448 20.66 -1.95 21.87
C TYR A 448 20.01 -0.58 22.03
N SER A 449 20.12 -0.02 23.25
CA SER A 449 19.78 1.38 23.52
C SER A 449 20.99 2.12 24.07
N PHE A 450 21.18 3.37 23.67
CA PHE A 450 22.30 4.21 24.10
C PHE A 450 21.79 5.53 24.68
N ASP A 451 22.49 6.00 25.72
CA ASP A 451 22.34 7.34 26.26
C ASP A 451 23.01 8.37 25.32
N PRO A 452 22.28 9.37 24.78
CA PRO A 452 22.83 10.35 23.84
C PRO A 452 23.90 11.29 24.44
N ALA A 453 23.93 11.46 25.76
CA ALA A 453 24.89 12.33 26.44
C ALA A 453 26.22 11.63 26.66
N THR A 454 26.19 10.34 27.00
CA THR A 454 27.38 9.59 27.46
C THR A 454 27.86 8.50 26.49
N GLY A 455 27.00 8.03 25.58
CA GLY A 455 27.26 6.88 24.72
C GLY A 455 27.14 5.53 25.43
N ALA A 456 26.74 5.51 26.71
CA ALA A 456 26.57 4.28 27.47
C ALA A 456 25.45 3.41 26.87
N GLY A 457 25.79 2.18 26.49
CA GLY A 457 24.89 1.23 25.84
C GLY A 457 24.30 0.19 26.79
N LYS A 458 23.08 -0.27 26.50
CA LYS A 458 22.43 -1.43 27.14
C LYS A 458 21.93 -2.40 26.08
N ASN A 459 22.29 -3.67 26.22
CA ASN A 459 21.76 -4.77 25.41
C ASN A 459 20.43 -5.26 25.98
N HIS A 460 19.45 -5.44 25.10
CA HIS A 460 18.14 -5.98 25.36
C HIS A 460 17.96 -7.22 24.50
N THR A 461 17.35 -8.26 25.07
CA THR A 461 17.02 -9.47 24.31
C THR A 461 15.53 -9.47 23.99
N ILE A 462 15.21 -9.33 22.71
CA ILE A 462 13.85 -9.44 22.18
C ILE A 462 13.77 -10.78 21.46
N ASN A 463 13.16 -11.77 22.10
CA ASN A 463 13.26 -13.16 21.70
C ASN A 463 12.40 -13.56 20.47
N GLY A 464 12.16 -12.67 19.50
CA GLY A 464 11.30 -12.86 18.32
C GLY A 464 11.98 -13.48 17.09
N TYR A 465 11.35 -13.31 15.91
CA TYR A 465 11.90 -13.75 14.62
C TYR A 465 13.02 -12.83 14.12
N ASN A 466 14.02 -13.42 13.44
CA ASN A 466 15.19 -12.74 12.87
C ASN A 466 14.79 -11.63 11.89
N GLN A 467 15.12 -10.40 12.25
CA GLN A 467 14.82 -9.18 11.50
C GLN A 467 15.81 -9.00 10.34
N ARG A 468 15.63 -9.80 9.29
CA ARG A 468 16.45 -9.70 8.08
C ARG A 468 16.31 -8.31 7.44
N CYS A 469 17.44 -7.69 7.12
CA CYS A 469 17.61 -6.71 6.04
C CYS A 469 16.66 -5.48 5.99
N THR A 470 15.99 -5.04 7.06
CA THR A 470 15.10 -3.83 7.05
C THR A 470 15.55 -2.80 8.07
N ARG A 471 15.35 -1.52 7.79
CA ARG A 471 15.63 -0.42 8.72
C ARG A 471 14.55 -0.24 9.77
N MET A 472 14.92 0.36 10.89
CA MET A 472 14.00 0.84 11.92
C MET A 472 13.49 2.24 11.62
N SER A 473 12.29 2.50 12.14
CA SER A 473 11.69 3.81 12.30
C SER A 473 11.19 3.95 13.75
N ALA A 474 11.14 5.17 14.27
CA ALA A 474 10.65 5.45 15.63
C ALA A 474 9.56 6.53 15.60
N THR A 475 8.39 6.24 16.16
CA THR A 475 7.41 7.24 16.57
C THR A 475 7.69 7.67 18.01
N GLU A 476 6.90 8.61 18.55
CA GLU A 476 6.94 8.95 19.97
C GLU A 476 6.64 7.75 20.88
N THR A 477 5.89 6.75 20.38
CA THR A 477 5.33 5.64 21.17
C THR A 477 5.95 4.29 20.84
N PHE A 478 6.35 4.06 19.58
CA PHE A 478 6.79 2.76 19.10
C PHE A 478 8.05 2.85 18.26
N ILE A 479 8.87 1.81 18.31
CA ILE A 479 9.89 1.53 17.31
C ILE A 479 9.32 0.44 16.41
N THR A 480 9.34 0.69 15.10
CA THR A 480 8.86 -0.25 14.08
C THR A 480 10.02 -0.83 13.29
N PHE A 481 9.88 -2.08 12.91
CA PHE A 481 10.87 -2.84 12.14
C PHE A 481 10.21 -4.04 11.45
N GLY A 482 10.98 -4.82 10.69
CA GLY A 482 10.52 -5.88 9.81
C GLY A 482 9.40 -6.80 10.36
N LEU A 483 8.64 -7.44 9.46
CA LEU A 483 7.45 -8.24 9.81
C LEU A 483 6.43 -7.50 10.67
N THR A 484 6.09 -6.26 10.29
CA THR A 484 5.10 -5.44 11.02
C THR A 484 5.29 -5.52 12.54
N SER A 485 6.53 -5.37 12.99
CA SER A 485 6.88 -5.49 14.41
C SER A 485 6.84 -4.13 15.07
N TRP A 486 6.37 -4.10 16.31
CA TRP A 486 6.17 -2.90 17.11
C TRP A 486 6.75 -3.12 18.50
N LEU A 487 7.65 -2.24 18.93
CA LEU A 487 8.26 -2.25 20.26
C LEU A 487 7.89 -0.96 20.98
N ASP A 488 7.26 -1.06 22.15
CA ASP A 488 6.87 0.10 22.95
C ASP A 488 8.04 0.66 23.78
N LYS A 489 7.75 1.63 24.65
CA LYS A 489 8.76 2.22 25.55
C LYS A 489 9.24 1.29 26.66
N ASP A 490 8.39 0.35 27.06
CA ASP A 490 8.66 -0.61 28.13
C ASP A 490 9.30 -1.90 27.57
N LEU A 491 9.62 -1.90 26.28
CA LEU A 491 10.21 -3.00 25.52
C LEU A 491 9.30 -4.23 25.40
N ASN A 492 7.98 -4.05 25.56
CA ASN A 492 7.03 -5.04 25.12
C ASN A 492 6.94 -4.98 23.60
N TRP A 493 6.78 -6.14 22.96
CA TRP A 493 6.74 -6.20 21.52
C TRP A 493 5.57 -7.02 20.99
N SER A 494 5.07 -6.58 19.84
CA SER A 494 4.08 -7.32 19.05
C SER A 494 4.58 -7.50 17.62
N GLN A 495 4.20 -8.61 16.98
CA GLN A 495 4.61 -8.96 15.63
C GLN A 495 3.47 -9.67 14.90
N SER A 496 3.28 -9.31 13.63
CA SER A 496 2.30 -9.96 12.75
C SER A 496 2.95 -10.44 11.44
N SER A 497 2.34 -11.45 10.85
CA SER A 497 2.81 -12.11 9.63
C SER A 497 2.33 -11.44 8.34
N ILE A 498 1.85 -10.20 8.42
CA ILE A 498 1.09 -9.56 7.33
C ILE A 498 1.99 -9.15 6.15
N GLY A 499 3.16 -8.59 6.45
CA GLY A 499 4.06 -8.08 5.43
C GLY A 499 5.36 -7.50 5.99
N ARG A 500 6.26 -7.16 5.07
CA ARG A 500 7.60 -6.66 5.32
C ARG A 500 8.02 -5.73 4.18
N SER A 501 8.73 -4.66 4.51
CA SER A 501 9.35 -3.77 3.53
C SER A 501 10.44 -4.46 2.71
N SER A 502 10.80 -3.85 1.59
CA SER A 502 11.99 -4.23 0.82
C SER A 502 13.27 -4.13 1.65
N CYS A 503 14.33 -4.81 1.21
CA CYS A 503 15.63 -4.73 1.87
C CYS A 503 16.12 -3.27 1.93
N ALA A 504 16.72 -2.88 3.05
CA ALA A 504 17.18 -1.53 3.39
C ALA A 504 16.07 -0.50 3.66
N MET A 505 14.80 -0.83 3.42
CA MET A 505 13.69 0.10 3.60
C MET A 505 13.00 -0.17 4.95
N PRO A 506 12.62 0.88 5.70
CA PRO A 506 11.76 0.73 6.86
C PRO A 506 10.30 0.50 6.44
N GLY A 507 9.42 0.18 7.39
CA GLY A 507 8.00 0.46 7.21
C GLY A 507 7.81 1.97 7.26
N PHE A 508 7.27 2.57 6.20
CA PHE A 508 7.11 4.03 6.15
C PHE A 508 5.86 4.39 6.94
N LEU A 509 5.97 5.39 7.82
CA LEU A 509 4.89 5.78 8.73
C LEU A 509 4.44 7.20 8.40
N ALA A 510 3.17 7.37 8.04
CA ALA A 510 2.55 8.67 7.80
C ALA A 510 1.01 8.59 7.83
N HIS A 511 0.36 9.68 8.25
CA HIS A 511 -1.09 9.87 8.27
C HIS A 511 -1.93 8.80 9.02
N GLY A 512 -1.40 8.23 10.11
CA GLY A 512 -2.01 7.12 10.83
C GLY A 512 -1.84 5.76 10.14
N LEU A 513 -1.08 5.70 9.05
CA LEU A 513 -0.91 4.53 8.20
C LEU A 513 0.54 4.04 8.20
N THR A 514 0.67 2.71 8.04
CA THR A 514 1.97 2.05 7.83
C THR A 514 2.02 1.51 6.41
N TYR A 515 3.01 1.95 5.63
CA TYR A 515 3.17 1.57 4.23
C TYR A 515 4.30 0.56 4.06
N TYR A 516 4.00 -0.51 3.33
CA TYR A 516 4.95 -1.56 2.96
C TYR A 516 5.10 -1.63 1.44
N THR A 517 6.36 -1.68 0.99
CA THR A 517 6.70 -1.85 -0.43
C THR A 517 6.78 -3.32 -0.84
N TYR A 518 6.72 -3.54 -2.14
CA TYR A 518 6.84 -4.87 -2.73
C TYR A 518 8.26 -5.44 -2.58
N ASN A 519 8.38 -6.68 -2.08
CA ASN A 519 9.66 -7.39 -1.97
C ASN A 519 9.74 -8.51 -3.03
N VAL A 520 10.51 -8.25 -4.11
CA VAL A 520 10.86 -9.23 -5.16
C VAL A 520 12.06 -10.11 -4.80
N THR A 521 12.96 -9.65 -3.92
CA THR A 521 14.32 -10.21 -3.86
C THR A 521 14.47 -11.37 -2.87
N CYS A 522 13.59 -11.49 -1.87
CA CYS A 522 13.71 -12.58 -0.89
C CYS A 522 12.43 -13.38 -0.65
N GLY A 523 11.25 -12.97 -1.13
CA GLY A 523 10.02 -13.76 -1.09
C GLY A 523 9.54 -14.30 0.28
N CYS A 524 10.27 -14.05 1.38
CA CYS A 524 10.21 -14.93 2.53
C CYS A 524 8.85 -14.89 3.26
N ILE A 525 8.12 -13.76 3.29
CA ILE A 525 7.04 -13.56 4.29
C ILE A 525 6.01 -12.46 3.89
N ASN A 526 5.85 -12.10 2.60
CA ASN A 526 4.82 -11.11 2.21
C ASN A 526 3.55 -11.79 1.72
N ASN A 527 2.53 -11.68 2.57
CA ASN A 527 1.26 -12.40 2.48
C ASN A 527 0.19 -11.62 1.69
N VAL A 528 0.27 -10.28 1.68
CA VAL A 528 -0.48 -9.38 0.79
C VAL A 528 0.52 -8.65 -0.12
N ARG A 529 0.14 -8.41 -1.37
CA ARG A 529 1.10 -8.11 -2.44
C ARG A 529 0.74 -6.86 -3.23
N GLY A 530 1.76 -6.15 -3.70
CA GLY A 530 1.64 -4.78 -4.19
C GLY A 530 2.16 -3.77 -3.16
N VAL A 531 1.78 -2.51 -3.30
CA VAL A 531 1.96 -1.52 -2.24
C VAL A 531 0.80 -1.67 -1.27
N VAL A 532 1.11 -1.91 0.01
CA VAL A 532 0.09 -2.13 1.03
C VAL A 532 0.18 -1.01 2.05
N ALA A 533 -0.95 -0.35 2.30
CA ALA A 533 -1.10 0.49 3.48
C ALA A 533 -1.94 -0.26 4.52
N LEU A 534 -1.44 -0.28 5.75
CA LEU A 534 -2.12 -0.85 6.90
C LEU A 534 -2.56 0.25 7.86
N THR A 535 -3.64 -0.03 8.57
CA THR A 535 -4.22 0.82 9.62
C THR A 535 -4.58 -0.05 10.83
N HIS A 536 -5.09 0.59 11.87
CA HIS A 536 -5.73 -0.06 13.01
C HIS A 536 -7.25 0.10 12.92
N HIS A 537 -7.99 -1.00 12.92
CA HIS A 537 -9.45 -0.99 12.90
C HIS A 537 -10.03 -2.20 13.61
N ASP A 538 -10.97 -1.96 14.53
CA ASP A 538 -11.75 -3.01 15.18
C ASP A 538 -12.97 -3.37 14.34
N VAL A 539 -13.23 -4.67 14.24
CA VAL A 539 -14.27 -5.23 13.37
C VAL A 539 -15.46 -5.65 14.21
N ALA A 540 -16.64 -5.14 13.87
CA ALA A 540 -17.91 -5.47 14.52
C ALA A 540 -18.84 -6.17 13.51
N PRO A 541 -18.85 -7.53 13.47
CA PRO A 541 -19.69 -8.26 12.52
C PRO A 541 -21.18 -7.93 12.67
N ILE A 542 -21.88 -7.81 11.55
CA ILE A 542 -23.33 -7.68 11.52
C ILE A 542 -24.02 -8.98 11.94
N SER A 543 -25.27 -8.85 12.36
CA SER A 543 -26.14 -9.98 12.68
C SER A 543 -26.47 -10.82 11.45
N ASN A 544 -26.74 -12.12 11.66
CA ASN A 544 -26.92 -13.07 10.56
C ASN A 544 -28.18 -12.80 9.71
N ASP A 545 -29.23 -12.26 10.31
CA ASP A 545 -30.48 -11.87 9.63
C ASP A 545 -30.29 -10.70 8.64
N GLN A 546 -29.23 -9.90 8.81
CA GLN A 546 -28.90 -8.78 7.94
C GLN A 546 -28.05 -9.18 6.71
N ARG A 547 -27.64 -10.46 6.59
CA ARG A 547 -26.69 -10.91 5.55
C ARG A 547 -27.35 -11.28 4.23
N LEU A 548 -28.61 -11.70 4.27
CA LEU A 548 -29.31 -12.25 3.12
C LEU A 548 -30.27 -11.23 2.52
N GLU A 549 -30.08 -10.93 1.24
CA GLU A 549 -31.00 -10.10 0.47
C GLU A 549 -31.62 -10.93 -0.67
N LYS A 550 -32.94 -10.82 -0.84
CA LYS A 550 -33.69 -11.48 -1.92
C LYS A 550 -34.08 -10.47 -2.99
N PHE A 551 -34.05 -10.91 -4.25
CA PHE A 551 -34.30 -10.08 -5.41
C PHE A 551 -35.32 -10.72 -6.35
N ASP A 552 -35.98 -9.87 -7.12
CA ASP A 552 -36.91 -10.27 -8.17
C ASP A 552 -36.70 -9.42 -9.43
N ALA A 553 -35.43 -9.19 -9.79
CA ALA A 553 -35.06 -8.27 -10.88
C ALA A 553 -34.55 -9.04 -12.12
N PRO A 554 -35.12 -8.81 -13.31
CA PRO A 554 -34.62 -9.43 -14.55
C PRO A 554 -33.25 -8.88 -14.94
N THR A 555 -32.52 -9.66 -15.73
CA THR A 555 -31.22 -9.28 -16.32
C THR A 555 -31.29 -9.34 -17.85
N ALA A 556 -30.77 -8.31 -18.50
CA ALA A 556 -30.58 -8.29 -19.95
C ALA A 556 -29.10 -8.54 -20.29
N PRO A 557 -28.79 -9.08 -21.49
CA PRO A 557 -27.42 -9.16 -21.96
C PRO A 557 -26.82 -7.77 -22.17
N LEU A 558 -25.58 -7.59 -21.73
CA LEU A 558 -24.78 -6.39 -21.90
C LEU A 558 -23.73 -6.62 -22.98
N ALA A 559 -23.59 -5.65 -23.88
CA ALA A 559 -22.45 -5.58 -24.79
C ALA A 559 -21.29 -4.86 -24.09
N LEU A 560 -20.15 -5.54 -23.95
CA LEU A 560 -18.94 -4.95 -23.37
C LEU A 560 -18.04 -4.42 -24.48
N GLY A 561 -17.67 -3.13 -24.40
CA GLY A 561 -16.64 -2.55 -25.27
C GLY A 561 -15.21 -2.65 -24.70
N GLU A 562 -14.26 -1.95 -25.33
CA GLU A 562 -12.84 -1.97 -24.93
C GLU A 562 -12.62 -1.47 -23.49
N ALA A 563 -11.69 -2.10 -22.76
CA ALA A 563 -11.30 -1.67 -21.42
C ALA A 563 -10.90 -0.17 -21.40
N PRO A 564 -11.31 0.61 -20.38
CA PRO A 564 -10.95 2.00 -20.26
C PRO A 564 -9.42 2.15 -20.15
N LYS A 565 -8.87 3.18 -20.77
CA LYS A 565 -7.43 3.44 -20.84
C LYS A 565 -7.04 4.60 -19.90
N THR A 566 -7.38 4.48 -18.61
CA THR A 566 -6.98 5.44 -17.58
C THR A 566 -5.77 4.95 -16.78
N ILE A 567 -5.12 5.84 -16.03
CA ILE A 567 -4.01 5.45 -15.15
C ILE A 567 -4.44 4.42 -14.09
N ALA A 568 -5.65 4.54 -13.54
CA ALA A 568 -6.20 3.56 -12.61
C ALA A 568 -6.50 2.22 -13.30
N ALA A 569 -7.05 2.24 -14.51
CA ALA A 569 -7.32 1.03 -15.29
C ALA A 569 -6.04 0.33 -15.80
N SER A 570 -4.92 1.05 -15.89
CA SER A 570 -3.63 0.43 -16.19
C SER A 570 -3.18 -0.58 -15.12
N GLU A 571 -3.74 -0.52 -13.91
CA GLU A 571 -3.49 -1.51 -12.85
C GLU A 571 -4.27 -2.82 -13.04
N TRP A 572 -5.19 -2.87 -14.00
CA TRP A 572 -5.92 -4.10 -14.31
C TRP A 572 -5.06 -5.06 -15.15
N GLN A 573 -4.08 -4.52 -15.88
CA GLN A 573 -3.25 -5.28 -16.80
C GLN A 573 -2.08 -5.98 -16.08
N PRO A 574 -1.57 -7.11 -16.64
CA PRO A 574 -0.41 -7.81 -16.09
C PRO A 574 0.83 -6.92 -16.04
N ASP A 575 1.56 -6.96 -14.93
CA ASP A 575 2.89 -6.33 -14.80
C ASP A 575 3.96 -7.44 -14.83
N PRO A 576 4.92 -7.41 -15.78
CA PRO A 576 5.93 -8.45 -15.93
C PRO A 576 6.95 -8.53 -14.79
N ILE A 577 7.00 -7.52 -13.90
CA ILE A 577 7.87 -7.48 -12.70
C ILE A 577 7.10 -8.02 -11.48
N ALA A 578 5.77 -7.99 -11.50
CA ALA A 578 4.92 -8.46 -10.43
C ALA A 578 4.53 -9.94 -10.65
N PHE A 579 4.80 -10.79 -9.67
CA PHE A 579 4.29 -12.17 -9.61
C PHE A 579 2.74 -12.24 -9.40
N PHE A 580 1.96 -11.27 -9.91
CA PHE A 580 0.50 -11.20 -9.80
C PHE A 580 -0.10 -11.15 -11.19
N MET A 581 -0.85 -12.20 -11.54
CA MET A 581 -1.57 -12.23 -12.80
C MET A 581 -2.98 -12.77 -12.56
N LEU A 582 -3.94 -12.03 -13.11
CA LEU A 582 -5.30 -12.47 -13.31
C LEU A 582 -5.51 -12.54 -14.82
N ASP A 583 -6.11 -13.63 -15.27
CA ASP A 583 -6.69 -13.62 -16.60
C ASP A 583 -7.82 -12.57 -16.61
N ASN A 584 -7.95 -11.86 -17.73
CA ASN A 584 -9.06 -10.90 -17.90
C ASN A 584 -10.42 -11.61 -17.83
N ILE A 585 -10.44 -12.93 -18.09
CA ILE A 585 -11.62 -13.78 -18.04
C ILE A 585 -11.40 -15.01 -17.17
N THR A 586 -12.45 -15.51 -16.55
CA THR A 586 -12.41 -16.78 -15.81
C THR A 586 -12.47 -17.99 -16.73
N THR A 587 -12.14 -19.18 -16.21
CA THR A 587 -12.35 -20.44 -16.94
C THR A 587 -13.84 -20.56 -17.33
N PRO A 588 -14.17 -20.81 -18.61
CA PRO A 588 -15.57 -21.02 -19.02
C PRO A 588 -16.19 -22.24 -18.35
N VAL A 589 -17.44 -22.13 -17.90
CA VAL A 589 -18.21 -23.21 -17.28
C VAL A 589 -19.41 -23.57 -18.15
N ALA A 590 -19.53 -24.85 -18.52
CA ALA A 590 -20.64 -25.33 -19.36
C ALA A 590 -21.94 -25.49 -18.56
N TYR A 591 -23.07 -25.09 -19.16
CA TYR A 591 -24.42 -25.34 -18.66
C TYR A 591 -25.40 -25.51 -19.82
N GLY A 592 -25.84 -26.75 -20.08
CA GLY A 592 -26.64 -27.07 -21.26
C GLY A 592 -25.90 -26.70 -22.54
N GLN A 593 -26.51 -25.86 -23.38
CA GLN A 593 -25.90 -25.30 -24.61
C GLN A 593 -25.16 -23.97 -24.38
N LYS A 594 -25.09 -23.49 -23.12
CA LYS A 594 -24.46 -22.21 -22.77
C LYS A 594 -23.09 -22.44 -22.16
N GLN A 595 -22.23 -21.43 -22.30
CA GLN A 595 -21.01 -21.28 -21.52
C GLN A 595 -21.10 -20.02 -20.68
N LEU A 596 -20.72 -20.11 -19.41
CA LEU A 596 -20.68 -18.98 -18.50
C LEU A 596 -19.22 -18.58 -18.29
N VAL A 597 -18.91 -17.32 -18.54
CA VAL A 597 -17.56 -16.74 -18.39
C VAL A 597 -17.67 -15.38 -17.73
N ALA A 598 -16.81 -15.11 -16.75
CA ALA A 598 -16.77 -13.79 -16.12
C ALA A 598 -15.62 -12.98 -16.72
N ASP A 599 -15.91 -11.74 -17.11
CA ASP A 599 -14.88 -10.70 -17.24
C ASP A 599 -14.58 -10.17 -15.85
N VAL A 600 -13.36 -10.45 -15.39
CA VAL A 600 -12.91 -10.20 -14.02
C VAL A 600 -12.99 -8.71 -13.72
N HIS A 601 -12.43 -7.87 -14.59
CA HIS A 601 -12.29 -6.43 -14.36
C HIS A 601 -13.57 -5.66 -14.67
N ARG A 602 -14.45 -6.20 -15.52
CA ARG A 602 -15.76 -5.60 -15.80
C ARG A 602 -16.86 -6.05 -14.84
N HIS A 603 -16.52 -6.86 -13.85
CA HIS A 603 -17.44 -7.36 -12.82
C HIS A 603 -18.64 -8.13 -13.43
N THR A 604 -18.49 -8.67 -14.64
CA THR A 604 -19.62 -9.13 -15.44
C THR A 604 -19.49 -10.61 -15.75
N LEU A 605 -20.49 -11.39 -15.34
CA LEU A 605 -20.68 -12.77 -15.76
C LEU A 605 -21.59 -12.80 -16.98
N THR A 606 -21.15 -13.44 -18.06
CA THR A 606 -21.92 -13.55 -19.31
C THR A 606 -22.16 -15.03 -19.61
N ALA A 607 -23.40 -15.37 -19.95
CA ALA A 607 -23.69 -16.64 -20.60
C ALA A 607 -23.73 -16.46 -22.11
N THR A 608 -22.95 -17.25 -22.83
CA THR A 608 -22.91 -17.27 -24.29
C THR A 608 -23.47 -18.59 -24.83
N GLN A 609 -24.12 -18.52 -25.98
CA GLN A 609 -24.52 -19.67 -26.79
C GLN A 609 -24.16 -19.35 -28.24
N ASP A 610 -23.41 -20.23 -28.91
CA ASP A 610 -22.88 -20.00 -30.26
C ASP A 610 -22.18 -18.63 -30.39
N ASP A 611 -21.31 -18.33 -29.41
CA ASP A 611 -20.55 -17.07 -29.27
C ASP A 611 -21.40 -15.80 -29.13
N LYS A 612 -22.71 -15.92 -28.88
CA LYS A 612 -23.62 -14.79 -28.65
C LYS A 612 -24.05 -14.73 -27.19
N ALA A 613 -23.96 -13.54 -26.59
CA ALA A 613 -24.45 -13.32 -25.24
C ALA A 613 -25.97 -13.51 -25.16
N VAL A 614 -26.41 -14.43 -24.28
CA VAL A 614 -27.82 -14.73 -24.01
C VAL A 614 -28.32 -13.89 -22.83
N TRP A 615 -27.51 -13.82 -21.78
CA TRP A 615 -27.76 -12.97 -20.61
C TRP A 615 -26.42 -12.57 -19.99
N SER A 616 -26.45 -11.51 -19.18
CA SER A 616 -25.30 -11.11 -18.37
C SER A 616 -25.72 -10.57 -17.01
N PHE A 617 -24.82 -10.67 -16.03
CA PHE A 617 -25.00 -10.15 -14.68
C PHE A 617 -23.77 -9.33 -14.26
N THR A 618 -23.98 -8.10 -13.80
CA THR A 618 -22.91 -7.24 -13.25
C THR A 618 -22.95 -7.25 -11.73
N ALA A 619 -21.88 -7.75 -11.12
CA ALA A 619 -21.65 -7.78 -9.67
C ALA A 619 -21.11 -6.44 -9.13
N GLY A 620 -20.97 -6.35 -7.81
CA GLY A 620 -20.46 -5.15 -7.14
C GLY A 620 -18.94 -5.01 -7.15
N ALA A 621 -18.17 -6.03 -7.55
CA ALA A 621 -16.72 -5.98 -7.73
C ALA A 621 -16.25 -7.13 -8.64
N ARG A 622 -14.93 -7.35 -8.68
CA ARG A 622 -14.32 -8.42 -9.48
C ARG A 622 -14.86 -9.81 -9.14
N ILE A 623 -15.00 -10.62 -10.19
CA ILE A 623 -15.38 -12.04 -10.11
C ILE A 623 -14.12 -12.84 -10.43
N TYR A 624 -13.42 -13.29 -9.40
CA TYR A 624 -12.09 -13.90 -9.54
C TYR A 624 -12.09 -15.35 -10.03
N SER A 625 -13.21 -16.04 -9.89
CA SER A 625 -13.33 -17.47 -10.16
C SER A 625 -14.53 -17.77 -11.04
N ALA A 626 -14.45 -18.92 -11.71
CA ALA A 626 -15.57 -19.50 -12.42
C ALA A 626 -16.79 -19.65 -11.49
N PRO A 627 -18.02 -19.43 -11.99
CA PRO A 627 -19.22 -19.70 -11.20
C PRO A 627 -19.34 -21.20 -10.91
N LEU A 628 -19.92 -21.54 -9.76
CA LEU A 628 -20.35 -22.91 -9.45
C LEU A 628 -21.77 -23.11 -9.97
N ILE A 629 -22.01 -24.18 -10.74
CA ILE A 629 -23.35 -24.54 -11.23
C ILE A 629 -23.90 -25.71 -10.43
N HIS A 630 -25.07 -25.53 -9.81
CA HIS A 630 -25.76 -26.59 -9.08
C HIS A 630 -27.27 -26.35 -9.04
N ASN A 631 -28.07 -27.34 -9.47
CA ASN A 631 -29.54 -27.29 -9.51
C ASN A 631 -30.09 -26.02 -10.20
N ASP A 632 -29.69 -25.83 -11.47
CA ASP A 632 -30.08 -24.70 -12.34
C ASP A 632 -29.76 -23.31 -11.78
N ARG A 633 -28.81 -23.24 -10.86
CA ARG A 633 -28.32 -22.00 -10.27
C ARG A 633 -26.84 -21.82 -10.52
N ALA A 634 -26.44 -20.59 -10.78
CA ALA A 634 -25.07 -20.15 -10.84
C ALA A 634 -24.72 -19.38 -9.56
N TYR A 635 -23.76 -19.89 -8.81
CA TYR A 635 -23.22 -19.25 -7.62
C TYR A 635 -21.94 -18.51 -7.97
N VAL A 636 -21.89 -17.23 -7.63
CA VAL A 636 -20.79 -16.34 -7.99
C VAL A 636 -20.18 -15.76 -6.73
N ALA A 637 -18.92 -16.12 -6.45
CA ALA A 637 -18.09 -15.48 -5.45
C ALA A 637 -17.60 -14.13 -5.97
N CYS A 638 -17.72 -13.08 -5.15
CA CYS A 638 -17.34 -11.74 -5.58
C CYS A 638 -16.46 -11.01 -4.54
N ALA A 639 -15.54 -10.21 -5.07
CA ALA A 639 -14.61 -9.42 -4.28
C ALA A 639 -15.26 -8.30 -3.47
N ASP A 640 -16.56 -8.03 -3.66
CA ASP A 640 -17.35 -7.09 -2.86
C ASP A 640 -17.81 -7.68 -1.51
N GLY A 641 -17.41 -8.92 -1.22
CA GLY A 641 -17.74 -9.62 0.03
C GLY A 641 -19.02 -10.46 -0.05
N TYR A 642 -19.68 -10.51 -1.21
CA TYR A 642 -20.90 -11.26 -1.42
C TYR A 642 -20.69 -12.60 -2.15
N LEU A 643 -21.59 -13.53 -1.82
CA LEU A 643 -21.95 -14.67 -2.65
C LEU A 643 -23.27 -14.35 -3.35
N TYR A 644 -23.30 -14.43 -4.67
CA TYR A 644 -24.51 -14.24 -5.48
C TYR A 644 -25.08 -15.58 -5.93
N CYS A 645 -26.41 -15.70 -5.97
CA CYS A 645 -27.11 -16.81 -6.59
C CYS A 645 -28.00 -16.31 -7.73
N LEU A 646 -27.68 -16.77 -8.92
CA LEU A 646 -28.40 -16.45 -10.15
C LEU A 646 -29.13 -17.69 -10.65
N ASP A 647 -30.25 -17.50 -11.31
CA ASP A 647 -30.83 -18.52 -12.18
C ASP A 647 -29.91 -18.70 -13.40
N ALA A 648 -29.39 -19.92 -13.61
CA ALA A 648 -28.42 -20.20 -14.67
C ALA A 648 -29.05 -20.11 -16.08
N ASN A 649 -30.38 -20.18 -16.19
CA ASN A 649 -31.06 -20.10 -17.48
C ASN A 649 -31.15 -18.67 -18.00
N ASN A 650 -31.37 -17.69 -17.14
CA ASN A 650 -31.70 -16.32 -17.53
C ASN A 650 -30.86 -15.22 -16.84
N GLY A 651 -29.97 -15.58 -15.91
CA GLY A 651 -29.09 -14.65 -15.19
C GLY A 651 -29.76 -13.88 -14.05
N LYS A 652 -31.05 -14.12 -13.78
CA LYS A 652 -31.82 -13.41 -12.77
C LYS A 652 -31.22 -13.61 -11.38
N LEU A 653 -30.91 -12.52 -10.69
CA LEU A 653 -30.47 -12.55 -9.29
C LEU A 653 -31.64 -13.00 -8.40
N GLN A 654 -31.46 -14.14 -7.71
CA GLN A 654 -32.45 -14.69 -6.78
C GLN A 654 -32.20 -14.18 -5.36
N TRP A 655 -30.94 -14.27 -4.92
CA TRP A 655 -30.48 -13.77 -3.64
C TRP A 655 -28.99 -13.46 -3.67
N ARG A 656 -28.53 -12.64 -2.72
CA ARG A 656 -27.11 -12.48 -2.39
C ARG A 656 -26.90 -12.59 -0.89
N PHE A 657 -25.76 -13.13 -0.49
CA PHE A 657 -25.38 -13.36 0.89
C PHE A 657 -24.07 -12.64 1.21
N LEU A 658 -24.08 -11.74 2.20
CA LEU A 658 -22.88 -11.04 2.66
C LEU A 658 -22.04 -11.95 3.56
N ALA A 659 -21.00 -12.56 2.97
CA ALA A 659 -20.04 -13.39 3.68
C ALA A 659 -19.03 -12.55 4.46
N ALA A 660 -18.74 -11.32 4.03
CA ALA A 660 -17.97 -10.38 4.83
C ALA A 660 -18.65 -10.11 6.18
N PRO A 661 -17.91 -9.88 7.29
CA PRO A 661 -18.50 -9.57 8.59
C PRO A 661 -19.34 -8.30 8.55
N GLN A 662 -18.98 -7.33 7.72
CA GLN A 662 -19.73 -6.09 7.42
C GLN A 662 -19.32 -5.59 6.03
N GLN A 663 -20.07 -4.67 5.43
CA GLN A 663 -19.62 -4.00 4.22
C GLN A 663 -18.51 -2.98 4.55
N ARG A 664 -17.34 -3.12 3.93
CA ARG A 664 -16.25 -2.14 4.01
C ARG A 664 -15.39 -2.27 2.76
N LEU A 665 -15.46 -1.27 1.89
CA LEU A 665 -14.75 -1.20 0.62
C LEU A 665 -13.48 -0.37 0.76
N ILE A 666 -12.45 -0.83 0.05
CA ILE A 666 -11.14 -0.18 -0.11
C ILE A 666 -10.78 -0.14 -1.60
N TYR A 667 -9.75 0.63 -1.93
CA TYR A 667 -9.10 0.54 -3.23
C TYR A 667 -8.18 -0.70 -3.27
N ALA A 668 -8.36 -1.50 -4.32
CA ALA A 668 -7.59 -2.71 -4.59
C ALA A 668 -7.30 -2.79 -6.10
N TYR A 669 -6.05 -2.57 -6.51
CA TYR A 669 -5.58 -2.71 -7.90
C TYR A 669 -6.51 -2.03 -8.93
N GLY A 670 -6.61 -0.71 -8.90
CA GLY A 670 -7.44 0.05 -9.85
C GLY A 670 -8.94 0.12 -9.54
N GLN A 671 -9.47 -0.64 -8.56
CA GLN A 671 -10.92 -0.83 -8.38
C GLN A 671 -11.34 -0.86 -6.90
N PHE A 672 -12.65 -0.78 -6.63
CA PHE A 672 -13.19 -1.00 -5.28
C PHE A 672 -13.36 -2.49 -4.99
N GLU A 673 -12.94 -2.92 -3.80
CA GLU A 673 -13.20 -4.25 -3.27
C GLU A 673 -13.54 -4.20 -1.79
N SER A 674 -14.22 -5.23 -1.30
CA SER A 674 -14.32 -5.49 0.13
C SER A 674 -12.95 -5.73 0.73
N VAL A 675 -12.76 -5.25 1.95
CA VAL A 675 -11.63 -5.66 2.79
C VAL A 675 -11.64 -7.18 3.01
N TRP A 676 -12.82 -7.79 3.00
CA TRP A 676 -13.06 -9.25 2.99
C TRP A 676 -13.64 -9.71 1.65
N PRO A 677 -12.81 -9.85 0.61
CA PRO A 677 -13.27 -10.37 -0.68
C PRO A 677 -13.68 -11.84 -0.54
N VAL A 678 -14.60 -12.30 -1.38
CA VAL A 678 -14.92 -13.72 -1.57
C VAL A 678 -14.33 -14.15 -2.92
N TYR A 679 -13.28 -14.96 -2.89
CA TYR A 679 -12.53 -15.30 -4.10
C TYR A 679 -13.09 -16.50 -4.87
N ASN A 680 -13.65 -17.48 -4.16
CA ASN A 680 -14.15 -18.71 -4.76
C ASN A 680 -15.33 -19.28 -3.98
N VAL A 681 -16.02 -20.22 -4.60
CA VAL A 681 -17.20 -20.90 -4.09
C VAL A 681 -17.06 -22.41 -4.31
N ALA A 682 -17.51 -23.21 -3.36
CA ALA A 682 -17.47 -24.67 -3.42
C ALA A 682 -18.82 -25.29 -3.01
N LEU A 683 -19.11 -26.51 -3.48
CA LEU A 683 -20.27 -27.29 -3.01
C LEU A 683 -19.77 -28.43 -2.13
N HIS A 684 -20.24 -28.50 -0.89
CA HIS A 684 -19.87 -29.55 0.05
C HIS A 684 -21.07 -29.91 0.94
N ASP A 685 -21.39 -31.20 1.08
CA ASP A 685 -22.52 -31.71 1.89
C ASP A 685 -23.84 -30.96 1.68
N GLY A 686 -24.18 -30.66 0.42
CA GLY A 686 -25.41 -29.95 0.08
C GLY A 686 -25.45 -28.48 0.55
N ALA A 687 -24.31 -27.89 0.87
CA ALA A 687 -24.14 -26.47 1.18
C ALA A 687 -23.21 -25.79 0.17
N VAL A 688 -23.57 -24.57 -0.23
CA VAL A 688 -22.67 -23.68 -0.99
C VAL A 688 -21.76 -23.00 0.02
N CYS A 689 -20.47 -23.26 -0.09
CA CYS A 689 -19.46 -22.88 0.89
C CYS A 689 -18.58 -21.76 0.35
N VAL A 690 -18.36 -20.73 1.18
CA VAL A 690 -17.50 -19.58 0.86
C VAL A 690 -16.61 -19.19 2.03
N ALA A 691 -15.48 -18.56 1.70
CA ALA A 691 -14.60 -17.88 2.63
C ALA A 691 -14.48 -16.40 2.23
N ALA A 692 -14.59 -15.50 3.21
CA ALA A 692 -14.39 -14.07 3.04
C ALA A 692 -13.18 -13.61 3.86
N GLY A 693 -12.25 -12.88 3.24
CA GLY A 693 -11.07 -12.32 3.93
C GLY A 693 -9.75 -12.55 3.21
N ARG A 694 -8.72 -11.79 3.60
CA ARG A 694 -7.38 -11.84 3.00
C ARG A 694 -6.36 -12.58 3.86
N HIS A 695 -6.47 -12.49 5.18
CA HIS A 695 -5.49 -13.07 6.10
C HIS A 695 -6.11 -13.26 7.49
N ALA A 696 -5.70 -14.28 8.23
CA ALA A 696 -6.24 -14.57 9.56
C ALA A 696 -5.90 -13.51 10.64
N GLU A 697 -4.85 -12.72 10.43
CA GLU A 697 -4.43 -11.62 11.34
C GLU A 697 -4.88 -10.22 10.89
N LEU A 698 -5.54 -10.12 9.75
CA LEU A 698 -6.04 -8.84 9.22
C LEU A 698 -7.54 -8.77 9.34
N ASP A 699 -8.05 -7.59 9.67
CA ASP A 699 -9.46 -7.24 9.55
C ASP A 699 -10.36 -8.24 10.29
N GLY A 700 -9.91 -8.70 11.46
CA GLY A 700 -10.65 -9.70 12.23
C GLY A 700 -10.62 -11.13 11.64
N GLY A 701 -9.87 -11.40 10.59
CA GLY A 701 -9.58 -12.74 10.11
C GLY A 701 -10.42 -13.18 8.91
N LEU A 702 -10.53 -14.50 8.74
CA LEU A 702 -11.32 -15.12 7.68
C LEU A 702 -12.67 -15.60 8.22
N PHE A 703 -13.72 -15.41 7.44
CA PHE A 703 -15.08 -15.79 7.79
C PHE A 703 -15.59 -16.85 6.81
N PHE A 704 -16.07 -17.97 7.34
CA PHE A 704 -16.52 -19.12 6.58
C PHE A 704 -18.01 -19.33 6.76
N TYR A 705 -18.68 -19.68 5.67
CA TYR A 705 -20.10 -20.01 5.68
C TYR A 705 -20.37 -21.17 4.76
N GLY A 706 -21.27 -22.06 5.19
CA GLY A 706 -22.04 -22.92 4.30
C GLY A 706 -23.49 -22.46 4.30
N VAL A 707 -24.02 -22.13 3.12
CA VAL A 707 -25.40 -21.70 2.96
C VAL A 707 -26.22 -22.71 2.18
N ASP A 708 -27.50 -22.75 2.45
CA ASP A 708 -28.46 -23.54 1.71
C ASP A 708 -28.56 -23.04 0.24
N PRO A 709 -28.37 -23.90 -0.77
CA PRO A 709 -28.38 -23.49 -2.17
C PRO A 709 -29.71 -22.85 -2.61
N ALA A 710 -30.84 -23.30 -2.07
CA ALA A 710 -32.15 -22.80 -2.49
C ALA A 710 -32.52 -21.47 -1.82
N SER A 711 -32.32 -21.37 -0.51
CA SER A 711 -32.80 -20.25 0.30
C SER A 711 -31.75 -19.21 0.64
N GLY A 712 -30.45 -19.53 0.53
CA GLY A 712 -29.35 -18.69 1.02
C GLY A 712 -29.23 -18.67 2.55
N ALA A 713 -30.01 -19.49 3.26
CA ALA A 713 -29.97 -19.56 4.72
C ALA A 713 -28.66 -20.21 5.21
N ILE A 714 -28.10 -19.69 6.31
CA ILE A 714 -26.87 -20.24 6.89
C ILE A 714 -27.16 -21.63 7.46
N LYS A 715 -26.40 -22.63 7.00
CA LYS A 715 -26.36 -23.99 7.60
C LYS A 715 -25.28 -24.09 8.68
N TRP A 716 -24.14 -23.47 8.43
CA TRP A 716 -23.04 -23.38 9.38
C TRP A 716 -22.19 -22.14 9.12
N SER A 717 -21.51 -21.66 10.15
CA SER A 717 -20.52 -20.59 10.02
C SER A 717 -19.34 -20.82 10.96
N SER A 718 -18.18 -20.29 10.60
CA SER A 718 -16.97 -20.34 11.42
C SER A 718 -16.12 -19.11 11.16
N ARG A 719 -15.20 -18.81 12.07
CA ARG A 719 -14.19 -17.76 11.89
C ARG A 719 -12.81 -18.36 12.10
N MET A 720 -11.82 -17.93 11.32
CA MET A 720 -10.42 -18.18 11.61
C MET A 720 -9.73 -16.86 11.87
N PHE A 721 -9.18 -16.70 13.07
CA PHE A 721 -8.60 -15.45 13.53
C PHE A 721 -7.37 -15.71 14.39
N SER A 722 -6.31 -14.95 14.16
CA SER A 722 -5.12 -14.93 14.99
C SER A 722 -4.83 -13.48 15.40
N ALA A 723 -4.71 -13.24 16.70
CA ALA A 723 -4.13 -11.99 17.17
C ALA A 723 -2.63 -11.93 16.79
N PRO A 724 -2.03 -10.74 16.58
CA PRO A 724 -0.58 -10.62 16.51
C PRO A 724 0.09 -11.25 17.74
N ALA A 725 1.25 -11.87 17.55
CA ALA A 725 2.02 -12.40 18.66
C ALA A 725 2.49 -11.23 19.54
N ALA A 726 2.32 -11.31 20.85
CA ALA A 726 2.69 -10.26 21.78
C ALA A 726 3.39 -10.84 23.01
N TYR A 727 4.46 -10.17 23.46
CA TYR A 727 5.27 -10.64 24.58
C TYR A 727 5.78 -9.46 25.41
N ALA A 728 5.86 -9.68 26.73
CA ALA A 728 6.44 -8.71 27.64
C ALA A 728 7.98 -8.66 27.51
N ALA A 729 8.58 -7.56 27.94
CA ALA A 729 10.03 -7.41 27.99
C ALA A 729 10.70 -8.59 28.75
N GLY A 730 11.76 -9.15 28.19
CA GLY A 730 12.49 -10.28 28.78
C GLY A 730 11.79 -11.64 28.68
N GLN A 731 10.51 -11.69 28.30
CA GLN A 731 9.81 -12.94 28.05
C GLN A 731 10.45 -13.68 26.86
N ARG A 732 10.68 -14.98 27.03
CA ARG A 732 11.07 -15.87 25.93
C ARG A 732 9.79 -16.46 25.34
N PRO A 733 9.55 -16.34 24.02
CA PRO A 733 8.60 -17.21 23.36
C PRO A 733 8.98 -18.66 23.69
N PRO A 734 8.00 -19.55 23.90
CA PRO A 734 8.22 -20.98 24.00
C PRO A 734 9.22 -21.48 22.95
N ARG A 735 10.01 -22.53 23.23
CA ARG A 735 11.11 -22.97 22.34
C ARG A 735 10.67 -23.26 20.88
N GLY A 736 9.39 -23.53 20.62
CA GLY A 736 8.82 -23.67 19.28
C GLY A 736 8.44 -22.34 18.61
N ASP A 737 8.23 -21.27 19.38
CA ASP A 737 7.52 -20.07 18.92
C ASP A 737 8.33 -19.21 17.94
N ARG A 738 9.66 -19.29 18.02
CA ARG A 738 10.56 -18.63 17.05
C ARG A 738 10.48 -19.26 15.66
N ALA A 739 10.24 -20.56 15.59
CA ALA A 739 9.90 -21.26 14.34
C ALA A 739 8.43 -21.00 13.99
N ILE A 740 7.54 -20.90 14.99
CA ILE A 740 6.11 -20.63 14.80
C ILE A 740 5.87 -19.33 14.07
N VAL A 741 6.53 -18.19 14.31
CA VAL A 741 6.21 -17.00 13.47
C VAL A 741 6.47 -17.30 11.98
N ARG A 742 7.59 -17.94 11.63
CA ARG A 742 7.89 -18.36 10.26
C ARG A 742 6.92 -19.42 9.73
N GLU A 743 6.60 -20.42 10.55
CA GLU A 743 5.69 -21.53 10.22
C GLU A 743 4.24 -21.04 10.11
N VAL A 744 3.77 -20.23 11.05
CA VAL A 744 2.47 -19.55 11.08
C VAL A 744 2.33 -18.61 9.91
N SER A 745 3.35 -17.80 9.58
CA SER A 745 3.30 -17.01 8.35
C SER A 745 3.12 -17.89 7.10
N SER A 746 3.62 -19.13 7.11
CA SER A 746 3.50 -20.08 5.99
C SER A 746 2.26 -20.97 6.01
N VAL A 747 1.62 -21.12 7.17
CA VAL A 747 0.45 -21.99 7.38
C VAL A 747 -0.83 -21.18 7.53
N GLN A 748 -0.76 -19.88 7.86
CA GLN A 748 -1.93 -19.02 7.84
C GLN A 748 -2.49 -18.90 6.42
N PRO A 749 -3.81 -19.04 6.26
CA PRO A 749 -4.42 -18.95 4.95
C PRO A 749 -4.29 -17.53 4.37
N LEU A 750 -3.71 -17.46 3.17
CA LEU A 750 -3.51 -16.25 2.36
C LEU A 750 -4.61 -16.18 1.30
N ASN A 751 -5.35 -15.08 1.27
CA ASN A 751 -6.44 -14.83 0.32
C ASN A 751 -7.40 -16.02 0.25
N GLY A 752 -8.04 -16.34 1.38
CA GLY A 752 -8.76 -17.60 1.58
C GLY A 752 -9.80 -17.89 0.50
N GLY A 753 -9.75 -19.10 -0.05
CA GLY A 753 -10.78 -19.65 -0.94
C GLY A 753 -11.09 -21.10 -0.56
N LEU A 754 -12.33 -21.53 -0.79
CA LEU A 754 -12.74 -22.91 -0.53
C LEU A 754 -12.79 -23.70 -1.83
N VAL A 755 -12.33 -24.94 -1.76
CA VAL A 755 -12.46 -25.96 -2.82
C VAL A 755 -12.84 -27.28 -2.18
N VAL A 756 -13.30 -28.24 -3.00
CA VAL A 756 -13.48 -29.62 -2.56
C VAL A 756 -12.51 -30.52 -3.31
N GLU A 757 -11.75 -31.31 -2.56
CA GLU A 757 -10.87 -32.35 -3.09
C GLU A 757 -11.03 -33.61 -2.25
N ASP A 758 -11.10 -34.77 -2.90
CA ASP A 758 -11.28 -36.06 -2.23
C ASP A 758 -12.45 -36.06 -1.22
N GLY A 759 -13.53 -35.35 -1.56
CA GLY A 759 -14.74 -35.22 -0.74
C GLY A 759 -14.58 -34.35 0.50
N LYS A 760 -13.48 -33.61 0.65
CA LYS A 760 -13.21 -32.75 1.81
C LYS A 760 -13.20 -31.29 1.43
N LEU A 761 -13.77 -30.45 2.30
CA LEU A 761 -13.68 -29.00 2.17
C LEU A 761 -12.26 -28.53 2.54
N ILE A 762 -11.57 -27.92 1.59
CA ILE A 762 -10.20 -27.45 1.75
C ILE A 762 -10.16 -25.93 1.62
N LEU A 763 -9.56 -25.29 2.60
CA LEU A 763 -9.13 -23.91 2.50
C LEU A 763 -7.79 -23.86 1.77
N ARG A 764 -7.83 -23.38 0.52
CA ARG A 764 -6.63 -23.14 -0.28
C ARG A 764 -6.17 -21.70 -0.15
N ASN A 765 -4.85 -21.54 -0.17
CA ASN A 765 -4.24 -20.25 -0.43
C ASN A 765 -4.45 -19.89 -1.89
N VAL A 766 -5.22 -18.85 -2.17
CA VAL A 766 -5.32 -18.31 -3.53
C VAL A 766 -4.11 -17.38 -3.74
N LEU A 767 -2.98 -17.99 -4.10
CA LEU A 767 -1.90 -17.26 -4.73
C LEU A 767 -2.28 -17.10 -6.20
N LEU A 768 -2.83 -15.93 -6.55
CA LEU A 768 -3.12 -15.54 -7.94
C LEU A 768 -1.80 -15.45 -8.72
N ASN A 769 -1.34 -16.59 -9.25
CA ASN A 769 0.01 -16.74 -9.78
C ASN A 769 -0.08 -17.60 -11.05
N ALA A 770 -0.19 -16.97 -12.23
CA ALA A 770 -0.25 -17.69 -13.50
C ALA A 770 1.13 -17.81 -14.16
N GLY A 771 2.08 -18.51 -13.51
CA GLY A 771 3.23 -19.12 -14.19
C GLY A 771 4.44 -18.24 -14.48
N GLY A 772 5.52 -18.42 -13.71
CA GLY A 772 6.84 -17.85 -14.06
C GLY A 772 7.82 -17.69 -12.90
N SER A 773 8.13 -18.76 -12.18
CA SER A 773 9.31 -18.79 -11.30
C SER A 773 10.60 -18.56 -12.12
N ARG A 774 11.39 -17.51 -11.78
CA ARG A 774 12.84 -17.53 -11.42
C ARG A 774 13.45 -16.11 -11.49
N ALA A 775 14.41 -15.76 -10.62
CA ALA A 775 15.83 -15.99 -10.92
C ALA A 775 16.64 -16.60 -9.76
N SER A 776 17.38 -17.67 -10.07
CA SER A 776 18.40 -18.34 -9.22
C SER A 776 19.74 -17.60 -9.34
N LYS A 777 20.72 -17.66 -8.42
CA LYS A 777 21.40 -18.86 -7.88
C LYS A 777 21.80 -18.77 -6.38
N THR A 778 21.35 -17.79 -5.59
CA THR A 778 21.66 -17.74 -4.15
C THR A 778 20.51 -17.29 -3.23
N GLY A 779 19.25 -17.39 -3.68
CA GLY A 779 18.09 -17.04 -2.85
C GLY A 779 16.88 -17.94 -3.13
N TYR A 780 16.29 -18.45 -2.05
CA TYR A 780 15.33 -19.55 -1.94
C TYR A 780 14.19 -19.58 -2.97
N PHE A 781 14.09 -20.73 -3.64
CA PHE A 781 12.89 -21.19 -4.34
C PHE A 781 11.98 -21.90 -3.34
N LEU A 782 10.70 -21.58 -3.36
CA LEU A 782 9.67 -22.58 -3.13
C LEU A 782 9.05 -22.80 -4.51
N ASP A 783 9.41 -23.90 -5.15
CA ASP A 783 8.63 -24.45 -6.26
C ASP A 783 7.15 -24.53 -5.80
N THR A 784 6.16 -24.38 -6.69
CA THR A 784 4.76 -24.68 -6.30
C THR A 784 4.61 -26.15 -5.89
N LYS A 785 5.58 -27.01 -6.26
CA LYS A 785 5.74 -28.37 -5.72
C LYS A 785 6.37 -28.43 -4.31
N ASP A 786 7.18 -27.43 -3.94
CA ASP A 786 7.74 -27.27 -2.58
C ASP A 786 6.79 -26.52 -1.63
N LEU A 787 5.84 -25.75 -2.18
CA LEU A 787 4.55 -25.49 -1.55
C LEU A 787 3.73 -26.79 -1.55
N LYS A 788 4.19 -27.78 -0.79
CA LYS A 788 3.26 -28.62 -0.04
C LYS A 788 2.51 -27.70 0.94
N ASN A 789 1.70 -26.76 0.42
CA ASN A 789 0.67 -26.06 1.18
C ASN A 789 -0.07 -27.19 1.87
N ARG A 790 0.10 -27.35 3.19
CA ARG A 790 -0.67 -28.35 3.93
C ARG A 790 -2.11 -27.88 3.80
N PRO A 791 -2.95 -28.54 2.97
CA PRO A 791 -4.29 -28.04 2.72
C PRO A 791 -5.01 -28.04 4.07
N ILE A 792 -5.50 -26.88 4.50
CA ILE A 792 -6.27 -26.80 5.73
C ILE A 792 -7.62 -27.45 5.42
N THR A 793 -7.76 -28.70 5.82
CA THR A 793 -9.03 -29.41 5.76
C THR A 793 -9.95 -28.82 6.82
N LEU A 794 -11.12 -28.37 6.38
CA LEU A 794 -12.17 -27.88 7.26
C LEU A 794 -13.24 -28.96 7.35
N ASP A 795 -13.58 -29.34 8.58
CA ASP A 795 -14.75 -30.16 8.87
C ASP A 795 -15.85 -29.23 9.41
N PRO A 796 -16.89 -28.91 8.60
CA PRO A 796 -17.98 -28.04 9.01
C PRO A 796 -18.63 -28.46 10.34
N ALA A 797 -18.78 -29.77 10.60
CA ALA A 797 -19.38 -30.25 11.84
C ALA A 797 -18.51 -29.95 13.05
N ALA A 798 -17.19 -30.01 12.89
CA ALA A 798 -16.24 -29.73 13.97
C ALA A 798 -16.03 -28.23 14.23
N ILE A 799 -16.24 -27.37 13.23
CA ILE A 799 -15.91 -25.93 13.33
C ILE A 799 -17.12 -25.01 13.47
N ASN A 800 -18.34 -25.51 13.26
CA ASN A 800 -19.54 -24.67 13.30
C ASN A 800 -19.66 -23.88 14.61
N GLY A 801 -19.89 -22.57 14.51
CA GLY A 801 -20.02 -21.66 15.65
C GLY A 801 -18.71 -21.32 16.37
N ARG A 802 -17.56 -21.78 15.87
CA ARG A 802 -16.25 -21.58 16.54
C ARG A 802 -15.43 -20.48 15.87
N THR A 803 -14.58 -19.85 16.68
CA THR A 803 -13.40 -19.13 16.20
C THR A 803 -12.20 -20.03 16.36
N ILE A 804 -11.49 -20.30 15.27
CA ILE A 804 -10.33 -21.18 15.20
C ILE A 804 -9.08 -20.31 15.17
N ASP A 805 -8.13 -20.56 16.07
CA ASP A 805 -6.79 -20.01 15.92
C ASP A 805 -6.02 -20.88 14.89
N PRO A 806 -5.53 -20.32 13.77
CA PRO A 806 -4.73 -21.08 12.81
C PRO A 806 -3.49 -21.75 13.45
N ARG A 807 -2.99 -21.22 14.58
CA ARG A 807 -1.87 -21.80 15.32
C ARG A 807 -2.22 -23.16 15.94
N GLU A 808 -3.48 -23.41 16.26
CA GLU A 808 -3.94 -24.73 16.73
C GLU A 808 -3.68 -25.79 15.66
N LEU A 809 -3.95 -25.46 14.39
CA LEU A 809 -3.75 -26.35 13.24
C LEU A 809 -2.26 -26.69 13.03
N VAL A 810 -1.38 -25.70 13.23
CA VAL A 810 0.09 -25.89 13.18
C VAL A 810 0.59 -26.79 14.31
N SER A 811 0.05 -26.63 15.52
CA SER A 811 0.50 -27.35 16.72
C SER A 811 0.13 -28.84 16.72
N LEU A 812 -0.99 -29.20 16.08
CA LEU A 812 -1.53 -30.57 16.03
C LEU A 812 -0.69 -31.50 15.14
N GLU A 813 -0.04 -30.98 14.10
CA GLU A 813 0.81 -31.77 13.21
C GLU A 813 2.17 -32.16 13.80
N LYS A 814 2.55 -31.61 14.97
CA LYS A 814 3.74 -32.07 15.73
C LYS A 814 3.45 -33.28 16.63
N LYS A 815 2.16 -33.63 16.81
CA LYS A 815 1.72 -34.78 17.64
C LYS A 815 1.45 -36.05 16.82
N LYS A 816 1.51 -35.99 15.49
CA LYS A 816 1.50 -37.14 14.58
C LYS A 816 2.89 -37.31 13.99
#